data_AF-A0A059F1F5-F1
#
_entry.id   AF-A0A059F1F5-F1
#
_cell.length_a   1.000
_cell.length_b   1.000
_cell.length_c   1.000
_cell.angle_alpha   90.00
_cell.angle_beta   90.00
_cell.angle_gamma   90.00
#
_symmetry.space_group_name_H-M   'P 1'
#
loop_
_entity.id
_entity.type
_entity.pdbx_description
1 polymer ?
#
loop_
_entity_poly.entity_id
_entity_poly.type
_entity_poly.pdbx_seq_one_letter_code
_entity_poly.pdbx_strand_id
1 'polypeptide(L)'
;MKIPSQVWLYKLFNSKYFDTWMAVSYLHRYPCIGIHKYICNKLRTRDDLELVLPQLIHIMFYHTNHVISFPIYDLLHGKSDEEKFALALFFHLRSFLQVLTNEKHLFCKNLMTQILNKQRSKNFIKFRQLSREFNNTENESISIEDKDGTISKSYKYTYLNHPTKQISTKKQGYLGLEGLLVFFVKSVCWNISDTLTNKLDDYEDIFRIKKEGNYSLEINFNEIKNASNFKKNLIFLNELMEITFRLKELPKHIQQKGLEIELSNLQLELPANIFLPFRPNKHILNISLQDSFVLDSAKNSPFVVVLEVANEIKKIKRSLEPKTQTAIFLLNQINNLKNIPDNKKIKENIIEKLNSLTNTQSIKNEKWEKRKKRIQDNSVFGDLKGYEIVSMIAKSGNDFKQELIAYQLLTEIKKILEGENKEIWIKNYEIYLIKNDSGLVETVTNVVSIHNIKKGNIDKKNYTLLDYFNKNFKDNIARAKRNFLISLVGYSLITYFLQLKDRHNGNILIDDEGHLIHVDFGFILGDHPGFYNVEKAPFKFSQEYLELLDNSLDEFKSLFLDGFLTLRKYSDRLCRIVEMLIQNSQLKCVNRNSVLDFRSRFKLDICNKEIDKYIISLVDLAYNSRSTGIYDHFQYFSNGYL
;
A
#
# COMPACT_ATOMS: atom_id res chain seq x y z
N MET A 1 41.66 -15.53 -23.17
CA MET A 1 41.29 -14.52 -22.15
C MET A 1 39.77 -14.41 -22.04
N LYS A 2 39.16 -14.97 -20.99
CA LYS A 2 37.71 -14.88 -20.71
C LYS A 2 37.48 -14.66 -19.20
N ILE A 3 37.62 -13.43 -18.70
CA ILE A 3 36.88 -12.89 -17.52
C ILE A 3 36.79 -11.35 -17.66
N PRO A 4 35.83 -10.78 -18.42
CA PRO A 4 35.49 -9.34 -18.27
C PRO A 4 34.09 -9.09 -17.67
N SER A 5 33.18 -10.06 -17.70
CA SER A 5 31.77 -9.84 -17.34
C SER A 5 31.48 -9.81 -15.83
N GLN A 6 32.18 -10.62 -15.03
CA GLN A 6 31.91 -10.75 -13.59
C GLN A 6 32.49 -9.58 -12.78
N VAL A 7 33.65 -9.03 -13.18
CA VAL A 7 34.29 -7.90 -12.51
C VAL A 7 33.45 -6.62 -12.65
N TRP A 8 32.85 -6.39 -13.81
CA TRP A 8 31.98 -5.23 -14.01
C TRP A 8 30.71 -5.31 -13.17
N LEU A 9 30.08 -6.49 -13.09
CA LEU A 9 28.89 -6.70 -12.27
C LEU A 9 29.19 -6.46 -10.78
N TYR A 10 30.33 -6.97 -10.30
CA TYR A 10 30.79 -6.73 -8.94
C TYR A 10 31.05 -5.24 -8.68
N LYS A 11 31.73 -4.53 -9.61
CA LYS A 11 31.93 -3.08 -9.51
C LYS A 11 30.61 -2.32 -9.48
N LEU A 12 29.65 -2.71 -10.31
CA LEU A 12 28.32 -2.10 -10.35
C LEU A 12 27.61 -2.27 -9.01
N PHE A 13 27.53 -3.50 -8.49
CA PHE A 13 26.85 -3.78 -7.23
C PHE A 13 27.48 -3.06 -6.03
N ASN A 14 28.77 -2.70 -6.12
CA ASN A 14 29.49 -1.93 -5.11
C ASN A 14 29.56 -0.43 -5.39
N SER A 15 28.96 0.04 -6.48
CA SER A 15 28.91 1.46 -6.78
C SER A 15 27.85 2.18 -5.94
N LYS A 16 28.05 3.49 -5.73
CA LYS A 16 27.05 4.38 -5.12
C LYS A 16 25.73 4.48 -5.89
N TYR A 17 25.73 4.08 -7.17
CA TYR A 17 24.56 4.09 -8.04
C TYR A 17 23.71 2.81 -7.91
N PHE A 18 24.15 1.82 -7.12
CA PHE A 18 23.40 0.60 -6.88
C PHE A 18 22.38 0.76 -5.75
N ASP A 19 21.17 1.13 -6.15
CA ASP A 19 20.04 1.29 -5.24
C ASP A 19 19.13 0.05 -5.18
N THR A 20 18.10 0.15 -4.34
CA THR A 20 17.15 -0.94 -4.06
C THR A 20 16.38 -1.35 -5.30
N TRP A 21 15.95 -0.40 -6.14
CA TRP A 21 15.24 -0.73 -7.38
C TRP A 21 16.14 -1.44 -8.38
N MET A 22 17.39 -1.02 -8.51
CA MET A 22 18.34 -1.73 -9.34
C MET A 22 18.57 -3.14 -8.78
N ALA A 23 18.78 -3.30 -7.48
CA ALA A 23 18.91 -4.61 -6.84
C ALA A 23 17.72 -5.54 -7.14
N VAL A 24 16.50 -5.07 -6.90
CA VAL A 24 15.25 -5.80 -7.17
C VAL A 24 15.13 -6.18 -8.65
N SER A 25 15.53 -5.27 -9.53
CA SER A 25 15.53 -5.52 -10.96
C SER A 25 16.53 -6.61 -11.38
N TYR A 26 17.72 -6.63 -10.78
CA TYR A 26 18.70 -7.69 -11.02
C TYR A 26 18.24 -9.04 -10.45
N LEU A 27 17.58 -9.05 -9.28
CA LEU A 27 16.94 -10.25 -8.72
C LEU A 27 15.85 -10.81 -9.64
N HIS A 28 15.08 -9.94 -10.30
CA HIS A 28 14.07 -10.37 -11.27
C HIS A 28 14.71 -10.90 -12.58
N ARG A 29 15.78 -10.26 -13.06
CA ARG A 29 16.38 -10.55 -14.37
C ARG A 29 17.31 -11.76 -14.38
N TYR A 30 18.02 -12.01 -13.28
CA TYR A 30 19.10 -12.99 -13.21
C TYR A 30 18.82 -14.04 -12.13
N PRO A 31 18.08 -15.12 -12.46
CA PRO A 31 17.75 -16.20 -11.54
C PRO A 31 18.99 -17.05 -11.25
N CYS A 32 19.94 -16.50 -10.49
CA CYS A 32 21.19 -17.12 -10.12
C CYS A 32 21.38 -17.03 -8.61
N ILE A 33 21.56 -18.18 -7.95
CA ILE A 33 21.65 -18.27 -6.49
C ILE A 33 22.77 -17.39 -5.91
N GLY A 34 23.93 -17.32 -6.57
CA GLY A 34 25.06 -16.50 -6.13
C GLY A 34 24.77 -15.01 -6.20
N ILE A 35 24.14 -14.55 -7.29
CA ILE A 35 23.71 -13.16 -7.46
C ILE A 35 22.64 -12.81 -6.43
N HIS A 36 21.64 -13.68 -6.24
CA HIS A 36 20.58 -13.48 -5.26
C HIS A 36 21.13 -13.39 -3.84
N LYS A 37 22.00 -14.32 -3.43
CA LYS A 37 22.64 -14.29 -2.10
C LYS A 37 23.44 -13.01 -1.89
N TYR A 38 24.22 -12.58 -2.87
CA TYR A 38 25.02 -11.36 -2.79
C TYR A 38 24.14 -10.10 -2.66
N ILE A 39 23.15 -9.96 -3.55
CA ILE A 39 22.24 -8.81 -3.54
C ILE A 39 21.40 -8.78 -2.26
N CYS A 40 20.82 -9.92 -1.85
CA CYS A 40 20.04 -10.02 -0.63
C CYS A 40 20.86 -9.65 0.61
N ASN A 41 22.12 -10.07 0.70
CA ASN A 41 23.00 -9.66 1.80
C ASN A 41 23.21 -8.14 1.84
N LYS A 42 23.35 -7.47 0.70
CA LYS A 42 23.42 -6.01 0.64
C LYS A 42 22.11 -5.32 1.01
N LEU A 43 20.98 -5.90 0.63
CA LEU A 43 19.66 -5.34 0.94
C LEU A 43 19.33 -5.42 2.45
N ARG A 44 19.98 -6.29 3.22
CA ARG A 44 19.76 -6.42 4.67
C ARG A 44 20.02 -5.14 5.48
N THR A 45 20.84 -4.22 4.99
CA THR A 45 21.17 -2.98 5.71
C THR A 45 20.42 -1.77 5.17
N ARG A 46 19.49 -1.96 4.23
CA ARG A 46 18.76 -0.86 3.61
C ARG A 46 17.42 -0.62 4.31
N ASP A 47 17.10 0.65 4.48
CA ASP A 47 15.87 1.09 5.16
C ASP A 47 14.70 1.26 4.18
N ASP A 48 14.98 1.39 2.88
CA ASP A 48 13.99 1.58 1.81
C ASP A 48 13.41 0.25 1.27
N LEU A 49 13.65 -0.87 1.96
CA LEU A 49 13.22 -2.20 1.53
C LEU A 49 11.69 -2.39 1.55
N GLU A 50 11.00 -1.69 2.45
CA GLU A 50 9.53 -1.70 2.56
C GLU A 50 8.86 -1.22 1.26
N LEU A 51 9.47 -0.24 0.57
CA LEU A 51 8.95 0.32 -0.67
C LEU A 51 8.94 -0.68 -1.82
N VAL A 52 9.77 -1.74 -1.77
CA VAL A 52 9.87 -2.76 -2.82
C VAL A 52 9.36 -4.13 -2.35
N LEU A 53 8.73 -4.18 -1.19
CA LEU A 53 8.28 -5.41 -0.56
C LEU A 53 7.30 -6.21 -1.44
N PRO A 54 6.30 -5.59 -2.12
CA PRO A 54 5.45 -6.31 -3.06
C PRO A 54 6.25 -7.02 -4.16
N GLN A 55 7.29 -6.36 -4.68
CA GLN A 55 8.15 -6.87 -5.75
C GLN A 55 9.06 -8.00 -5.28
N LEU A 56 9.62 -7.91 -4.07
CA LEU A 56 10.44 -8.98 -3.49
C LEU A 56 9.62 -10.24 -3.22
N ILE A 57 8.44 -10.08 -2.60
CA ILE A 57 7.50 -11.18 -2.37
C ILE A 57 7.08 -11.81 -3.69
N HIS A 58 6.84 -10.98 -4.71
CA HIS A 58 6.54 -11.44 -6.05
C HIS A 58 7.66 -12.33 -6.63
N ILE A 59 8.91 -11.86 -6.65
CA ILE A 59 10.06 -12.64 -7.17
C ILE A 59 10.22 -13.94 -6.38
N MET A 60 10.08 -13.89 -5.05
CA MET A 60 10.15 -15.07 -4.19
C MET A 60 9.10 -16.11 -4.59
N PHE A 61 7.85 -15.69 -4.81
CA PHE A 61 6.78 -16.60 -5.22
C PHE A 61 6.85 -17.06 -6.68
N TYR A 62 7.54 -16.33 -7.54
CA TYR A 62 7.78 -16.77 -8.91
C TYR A 62 8.71 -18.00 -8.94
N HIS A 63 9.68 -18.06 -8.02
CA HIS A 63 10.68 -19.13 -7.93
C HIS A 63 10.46 -20.10 -6.74
N THR A 64 9.22 -20.28 -6.23
CA THR A 64 8.95 -21.10 -5.02
C THR A 64 9.53 -22.50 -5.07
N ASN A 65 9.57 -23.11 -6.26
CA ASN A 65 9.99 -24.51 -6.42
C ASN A 65 11.49 -24.63 -6.74
N HIS A 66 12.25 -23.56 -6.51
CA HIS A 66 13.67 -23.47 -6.82
C HIS A 66 14.43 -22.85 -5.65
N VAL A 67 15.66 -23.32 -5.43
CA VAL A 67 16.58 -22.80 -4.41
C VAL A 67 16.85 -21.28 -4.49
N ILE A 68 16.50 -20.64 -5.62
CA ILE A 68 16.70 -19.21 -5.88
C ILE A 68 15.76 -18.34 -5.04
N SER A 69 14.65 -18.89 -4.55
CA SER A 69 13.74 -18.19 -3.63
C SER A 69 14.31 -18.04 -2.21
N PHE A 70 15.20 -18.95 -1.78
CA PHE A 70 15.71 -18.97 -0.39
C PHE A 70 16.46 -17.69 0.03
N PRO A 71 17.35 -17.08 -0.78
CA PRO A 71 17.99 -15.83 -0.37
C PRO A 71 17.01 -14.68 -0.12
N ILE A 72 15.92 -14.61 -0.89
CA ILE A 72 14.88 -13.60 -0.70
C ILE A 72 14.07 -13.94 0.55
N TYR A 73 13.72 -15.22 0.74
CA TYR A 73 13.07 -15.69 1.96
C TYR A 73 13.88 -15.33 3.22
N ASP A 74 15.18 -15.63 3.22
CA ASP A 74 16.09 -15.34 4.33
C ASP A 74 16.23 -13.83 4.58
N LEU A 75 16.26 -13.02 3.52
CA LEU A 75 16.23 -11.56 3.63
C LEU A 75 14.96 -11.09 4.34
N LEU A 76 13.78 -11.54 3.87
CA LEU A 76 12.49 -11.13 4.41
C LEU A 76 12.29 -11.61 5.85
N HIS A 77 12.59 -12.88 6.12
CA HIS A 77 12.55 -13.46 7.47
C HIS A 77 13.55 -12.79 8.40
N GLY A 78 14.78 -12.51 7.95
CA GLY A 78 15.79 -11.78 8.72
C GLY A 78 15.32 -10.38 9.09
N LYS A 79 14.90 -9.58 8.10
CA LYS A 79 14.40 -8.21 8.31
C LYS A 79 13.12 -8.13 9.15
N SER A 80 12.34 -9.21 9.22
CA SER A 80 11.19 -9.30 10.14
C SER A 80 11.54 -9.23 11.63
N ASP A 81 12.82 -9.08 11.99
CA ASP A 81 13.21 -8.66 13.32
C ASP A 81 12.73 -7.25 13.69
N GLU A 82 12.68 -6.35 12.71
CA GLU A 82 12.17 -5.00 12.88
C GLU A 82 10.64 -5.03 12.88
N GLU A 83 9.99 -4.58 13.95
CA GLU A 83 8.53 -4.70 14.11
C GLU A 83 7.75 -4.03 12.96
N LYS A 84 8.20 -2.84 12.53
CA LYS A 84 7.61 -2.11 11.39
C LYS A 84 7.66 -2.97 10.11
N PHE A 85 8.83 -3.49 9.77
CA PHE A 85 9.01 -4.32 8.58
C PHE A 85 8.21 -5.62 8.68
N ALA A 86 8.16 -6.25 9.87
CA ALA A 86 7.39 -7.46 10.11
C ALA A 86 5.88 -7.24 9.88
N LEU A 87 5.33 -6.10 10.30
CA LEU A 87 3.92 -5.75 10.04
C LEU A 87 3.66 -5.59 8.54
N ALA A 88 4.52 -4.86 7.84
CA ALA A 88 4.38 -4.63 6.40
C ALA A 88 4.45 -5.97 5.64
N LEU A 89 5.45 -6.79 5.95
CA LEU A 89 5.64 -8.12 5.37
C LEU A 89 4.42 -9.01 5.64
N PHE A 90 3.90 -9.00 6.86
CA PHE A 90 2.72 -9.79 7.22
C PHE A 90 1.49 -9.43 6.38
N PHE A 91 1.16 -8.14 6.26
CA PHE A 91 -0.01 -7.71 5.50
C PHE A 91 0.15 -7.92 4.00
N HIS A 92 1.34 -7.70 3.45
CA HIS A 92 1.61 -8.02 2.05
C HIS A 92 1.46 -9.52 1.78
N LEU A 93 2.09 -10.39 2.59
CA LEU A 93 1.94 -11.86 2.46
C LEU A 93 0.46 -12.27 2.57
N ARG A 94 -0.30 -11.69 3.51
CA ARG A 94 -1.73 -11.95 3.65
C ARG A 94 -2.53 -11.53 2.41
N SER A 95 -2.18 -10.40 1.80
CA SER A 95 -2.81 -9.98 0.54
C SER A 95 -2.52 -10.95 -0.60
N PHE A 96 -1.32 -11.57 -0.65
CA PHE A 96 -1.00 -12.58 -1.65
C PHE A 96 -1.73 -13.91 -1.40
N LEU A 97 -1.92 -14.35 -0.15
CA LEU A 97 -2.56 -15.63 0.17
C LEU A 97 -3.88 -15.89 -0.58
N GLN A 98 -4.69 -14.85 -0.80
CA GLN A 98 -5.97 -14.96 -1.49
C GLN A 98 -5.85 -15.35 -2.97
N VAL A 99 -4.66 -15.23 -3.56
CA VAL A 99 -4.40 -15.39 -5.00
C VAL A 99 -3.46 -16.57 -5.28
N LEU A 100 -2.82 -17.14 -4.25
CA LEU A 100 -1.79 -18.18 -4.41
C LEU A 100 -2.37 -19.58 -4.64
N THR A 101 -1.63 -20.40 -5.42
CA THR A 101 -1.88 -21.84 -5.59
C THR A 101 -1.33 -22.67 -4.42
N ASN A 102 -1.76 -23.93 -4.29
CA ASN A 102 -1.53 -24.78 -3.11
C ASN A 102 -0.09 -24.78 -2.55
N GLU A 103 0.95 -24.96 -3.37
CA GLU A 103 2.35 -24.99 -2.88
C GLU A 103 2.84 -23.61 -2.42
N LYS A 104 2.56 -22.56 -3.20
CA LYS A 104 2.92 -21.17 -2.86
C LYS A 104 2.17 -20.71 -1.61
N HIS A 105 0.94 -21.16 -1.46
CA HIS A 105 0.10 -20.91 -0.30
C HIS A 105 0.73 -21.48 0.97
N LEU A 106 1.19 -22.74 0.98
CA LEU A 106 1.89 -23.32 2.13
C LEU A 106 3.18 -22.57 2.46
N PHE A 107 3.99 -22.25 1.44
CA PHE A 107 5.23 -21.49 1.61
C PHE A 107 4.98 -20.11 2.24
N CYS A 108 3.93 -19.42 1.79
CA CYS A 108 3.48 -18.14 2.36
C CYS A 108 3.03 -18.29 3.82
N LYS A 109 2.18 -19.30 4.10
CA LYS A 109 1.69 -19.59 5.46
C LYS A 109 2.86 -19.85 6.42
N ASN A 110 3.86 -20.62 5.99
CA ASN A 110 5.03 -20.93 6.82
C ASN A 110 5.81 -19.67 7.20
N LEU A 111 6.08 -18.77 6.24
CA LEU A 111 6.76 -17.51 6.53
C LEU A 111 5.94 -16.64 7.50
N MET A 112 4.63 -16.53 7.29
CA MET A 112 3.74 -15.79 8.21
C MET A 112 3.76 -16.36 9.63
N THR A 113 3.70 -17.69 9.76
CA THR A 113 3.79 -18.37 11.07
C THR A 113 5.14 -18.13 11.75
N GLN A 114 6.24 -18.18 11.00
CA GLN A 114 7.56 -17.87 11.52
C GLN A 114 7.65 -16.42 12.02
N ILE A 115 7.13 -15.45 11.28
CA ILE A 115 7.06 -14.04 11.72
C ILE A 115 6.29 -13.94 13.05
N LEU A 116 5.11 -14.57 13.14
CA LEU A 116 4.31 -14.56 14.37
C LEU A 116 5.05 -15.18 15.56
N ASN A 117 5.72 -16.32 15.35
CA ASN A 117 6.49 -17.01 16.40
C ASN A 117 7.72 -16.20 16.83
N LYS A 118 8.44 -15.62 15.87
CA LYS A 118 9.60 -14.75 16.11
C LYS A 118 9.22 -13.51 16.94
N GLN A 119 8.04 -12.94 16.69
CA GLN A 119 7.52 -11.81 17.45
C GLN A 119 6.94 -12.19 18.83
N ARG A 120 6.62 -13.46 19.06
CA ARG A 120 6.25 -13.99 20.39
C ARG A 120 7.47 -14.20 21.27
N SER A 121 8.54 -14.80 20.73
CA SER A 121 9.72 -15.18 21.51
C SER A 121 10.50 -13.97 22.06
N LYS A 122 10.52 -12.83 21.37
CA LYS A 122 11.19 -11.59 21.85
C LYS A 122 10.67 -11.07 23.19
N ASN A 123 9.40 -11.33 23.53
CA ASN A 123 8.79 -10.88 24.79
C ASN A 123 8.83 -11.92 25.92
N PHE A 124 9.30 -13.15 25.65
CA PHE A 124 9.22 -14.28 26.59
C PHE A 124 10.57 -14.81 27.09
N ILE A 125 11.67 -14.06 26.94
CA ILE A 125 12.97 -14.51 27.42
C ILE A 125 13.21 -14.05 28.86
N LYS A 126 12.66 -14.83 29.78
CA LYS A 126 13.41 -15.35 30.92
C LYS A 126 13.04 -16.82 31.14
N PHE A 127 13.38 -17.69 30.19
CA PHE A 127 13.69 -19.08 30.50
C PHE A 127 14.78 -19.61 29.58
N ARG A 128 15.76 -20.24 30.21
CA ARG A 128 17.00 -20.80 29.68
C ARG A 128 16.73 -22.15 29.00
N GLN A 129 17.67 -22.49 28.10
CA GLN A 129 17.97 -23.81 27.53
C GLN A 129 17.12 -24.28 26.37
N LEU A 130 17.63 -24.04 25.15
CA LEU A 130 17.60 -24.97 24.01
C LEU A 130 18.79 -24.60 23.10
N SER A 131 20.00 -24.72 23.62
CA SER A 131 21.27 -24.39 22.93
C SER A 131 22.30 -25.51 23.06
N ARG A 132 21.87 -26.77 23.07
CA ARG A 132 22.78 -27.92 23.21
C ARG A 132 22.60 -29.07 22.22
N GLU A 133 21.61 -29.04 21.32
CA GLU A 133 21.39 -30.18 20.41
C GLU A 133 21.79 -29.94 18.94
N PHE A 134 22.38 -28.79 18.60
CA PHE A 134 22.87 -28.52 17.23
C PHE A 134 24.39 -28.53 17.07
N ASN A 135 25.17 -28.87 18.10
CA ASN A 135 26.64 -28.88 18.04
C ASN A 135 27.28 -30.28 18.03
N ASN A 136 26.51 -31.37 17.91
CA ASN A 136 27.04 -32.75 17.99
C ASN A 136 26.97 -33.58 16.69
N THR A 137 26.80 -32.96 15.52
CA THR A 137 26.90 -33.69 14.24
C THR A 137 27.83 -33.02 13.24
N GLU A 138 28.99 -32.54 13.72
CA GLU A 138 30.20 -32.39 12.90
C GLU A 138 31.24 -33.35 13.47
N ASN A 139 31.26 -34.59 12.97
CA ASN A 139 32.43 -35.48 12.94
C ASN A 139 32.03 -36.87 12.41
N GLU A 140 31.76 -36.97 11.10
CA GLU A 140 31.99 -38.23 10.39
C GLU A 140 32.56 -37.91 9.00
N SER A 141 33.87 -38.10 8.89
CA SER A 141 34.66 -38.10 7.66
C SER A 141 34.31 -39.32 6.81
N ILE A 142 33.95 -39.12 5.53
CA ILE A 142 33.91 -40.20 4.54
C ILE A 142 34.77 -39.80 3.35
N SER A 143 35.91 -40.48 3.25
CA SER A 143 36.82 -40.58 2.10
C SER A 143 36.13 -41.28 0.93
N ILE A 144 36.27 -40.74 -0.28
CA ILE A 144 35.94 -41.46 -1.52
C ILE A 144 37.19 -41.45 -2.40
N GLU A 145 37.72 -42.64 -2.64
CA GLU A 145 38.83 -42.92 -3.54
C GLU A 145 38.43 -42.73 -5.02
N ASP A 146 39.38 -42.21 -5.80
CA ASP A 146 39.36 -42.14 -7.25
C ASP A 146 39.54 -43.52 -7.87
N LYS A 147 38.65 -43.89 -8.81
CA LYS A 147 38.97 -44.82 -9.91
C LYS A 147 38.33 -44.36 -11.21
N ASP A 148 39.22 -44.05 -12.15
CA ASP A 148 39.07 -44.11 -13.60
C ASP A 148 38.09 -43.15 -14.31
N GLY A 149 38.70 -42.13 -14.94
CA GLY A 149 38.54 -41.99 -16.38
C GLY A 149 37.47 -41.03 -16.89
N THR A 150 37.90 -39.80 -17.21
CA THR A 150 37.34 -38.89 -18.22
C THR A 150 35.94 -38.28 -17.98
N ILE A 151 35.92 -36.99 -17.62
CA ILE A 151 34.79 -36.10 -17.94
C ILE A 151 35.31 -34.94 -18.79
N SER A 152 35.08 -35.06 -20.11
CA SER A 152 34.80 -33.90 -20.93
C SER A 152 33.29 -33.87 -21.16
N LYS A 153 32.64 -32.74 -20.83
CA LYS A 153 31.57 -32.14 -21.65
C LYS A 153 31.14 -30.80 -21.07
N SER A 154 31.48 -29.77 -21.85
CA SER A 154 31.06 -28.39 -21.75
C SER A 154 29.53 -28.24 -21.79
N TYR A 155 28.95 -27.50 -20.85
CA TYR A 155 27.60 -26.96 -21.02
C TYR A 155 27.67 -25.63 -21.80
N LYS A 156 27.36 -25.71 -23.10
CA LYS A 156 27.05 -24.53 -23.93
C LYS A 156 25.66 -24.03 -23.54
N TYR A 157 25.57 -22.82 -23.03
CA TYR A 157 24.31 -22.10 -22.85
C TYR A 157 23.86 -21.52 -24.19
N THR A 158 22.67 -21.93 -24.66
CA THR A 158 21.93 -21.25 -25.72
C THR A 158 20.99 -20.23 -25.09
N TYR A 159 21.11 -18.97 -25.50
CA TYR A 159 20.15 -17.92 -25.20
C TYR A 159 18.84 -18.24 -25.95
N LEU A 160 17.75 -18.48 -25.23
CA LEU A 160 16.41 -18.57 -25.83
C LEU A 160 15.67 -17.25 -25.63
N ASN A 161 15.61 -16.47 -26.70
CA ASN A 161 14.58 -15.46 -26.92
C ASN A 161 13.33 -16.18 -27.44
N HIS A 162 12.17 -15.95 -26.79
CA HIS A 162 10.76 -16.15 -27.22
C HIS A 162 9.86 -16.81 -26.15
N PRO A 163 8.54 -16.49 -26.14
CA PRO A 163 7.67 -16.59 -24.97
C PRO A 163 7.16 -18.02 -24.79
N THR A 164 7.33 -18.57 -23.58
CA THR A 164 6.95 -19.95 -23.29
C THR A 164 5.42 -20.09 -23.20
N LYS A 165 4.83 -20.89 -24.09
CA LYS A 165 3.42 -21.31 -24.04
C LYS A 165 3.16 -22.18 -22.81
N GLN A 166 1.97 -22.01 -22.23
CA GLN A 166 1.44 -22.80 -21.12
C GLN A 166 1.19 -24.25 -21.57
N ILE A 167 1.78 -25.22 -20.89
CA ILE A 167 1.50 -26.65 -21.11
C ILE A 167 0.14 -26.95 -20.47
N SER A 168 -0.74 -27.62 -21.21
CA SER A 168 -2.09 -27.96 -20.75
C SER A 168 -2.06 -29.03 -19.65
N THR A 169 -2.74 -28.75 -18.54
CA THR A 169 -3.00 -29.76 -17.50
C THR A 169 -4.34 -30.44 -17.80
N LYS A 170 -4.30 -31.72 -18.19
CA LYS A 170 -5.48 -32.60 -18.15
C LYS A 170 -5.94 -32.76 -16.70
N LYS A 171 -7.26 -32.63 -16.47
CA LYS A 171 -7.93 -33.05 -15.23
C LYS A 171 -7.89 -34.57 -15.10
N GLN A 172 -7.65 -35.10 -13.89
CA GLN A 172 -8.37 -36.24 -13.34
C GLN A 172 -8.09 -36.37 -11.83
N GLY A 173 -9.15 -36.55 -11.05
CA GLY A 173 -9.09 -36.97 -9.65
C GLY A 173 -9.39 -38.47 -9.55
N TYR A 174 -8.63 -39.16 -8.69
CA TYR A 174 -8.94 -40.20 -7.69
C TYR A 174 -7.61 -40.54 -6.96
N LEU A 175 -7.65 -41.16 -5.77
CA LEU A 175 -6.46 -41.46 -4.95
C LEU A 175 -5.38 -42.17 -5.79
N GLY A 176 -4.18 -41.57 -5.89
CA GLY A 176 -3.04 -42.18 -6.58
C GLY A 176 -2.45 -43.38 -5.82
N LEU A 177 -1.70 -44.23 -6.55
CA LEU A 177 -0.94 -45.38 -6.05
C LEU A 177 -0.11 -45.07 -4.79
N GLU A 178 0.41 -43.84 -4.67
CA GLU A 178 1.17 -43.37 -3.51
C GLU A 178 0.34 -43.35 -2.22
N GLY A 179 -0.96 -43.02 -2.29
CA GLY A 179 -1.84 -43.00 -1.12
C GLY A 179 -2.20 -44.42 -0.63
N LEU A 180 -2.35 -45.36 -1.56
CA LEU A 180 -2.51 -46.78 -1.23
C LEU A 180 -1.22 -47.37 -0.64
N LEU A 181 -0.06 -46.96 -1.16
CA LEU A 181 1.24 -47.39 -0.67
C LEU A 181 1.47 -46.90 0.78
N VAL A 182 1.16 -45.64 1.09
CA VAL A 182 1.31 -45.08 2.45
C VAL A 182 0.38 -45.78 3.44
N PHE A 183 -0.87 -46.08 3.06
CA PHE A 183 -1.80 -46.82 3.91
C PHE A 183 -1.32 -48.25 4.20
N PHE A 184 -0.73 -48.90 3.20
CA PHE A 184 -0.15 -50.24 3.34
C PHE A 184 1.10 -50.21 4.24
N VAL A 185 2.00 -49.26 4.03
CA VAL A 185 3.21 -49.07 4.85
C VAL A 185 2.82 -48.78 6.31
N LYS A 186 1.80 -47.93 6.56
CA LYS A 186 1.32 -47.63 7.90
C LYS A 186 0.75 -48.85 8.62
N SER A 187 -0.04 -49.66 7.92
CA SER A 187 -0.61 -50.92 8.46
C SER A 187 0.49 -51.93 8.84
N VAL A 188 1.62 -51.92 8.14
CA VAL A 188 2.76 -52.79 8.43
C VAL A 188 3.64 -52.20 9.55
N CYS A 189 3.91 -50.88 9.53
CA CYS A 189 4.79 -50.21 10.50
C CYS A 189 4.21 -50.12 11.92
N TRP A 190 2.88 -50.05 12.08
CA TRP A 190 2.22 -50.09 13.40
C TRP A 190 2.66 -51.32 14.21
N ASN A 191 2.88 -52.47 13.56
CA ASN A 191 3.29 -53.69 14.24
C ASN A 191 4.79 -53.78 14.56
N ILE A 192 5.61 -52.82 14.13
CA ILE A 192 7.08 -52.95 14.14
C ILE A 192 7.75 -51.97 15.10
N SER A 193 7.31 -50.70 15.18
CA SER A 193 7.88 -49.70 16.09
C SER A 193 7.05 -48.42 16.15
N ASP A 194 6.65 -47.99 17.35
CA ASP A 194 5.94 -46.72 17.57
C ASP A 194 6.75 -45.48 17.14
N THR A 195 8.09 -45.54 17.21
CA THR A 195 8.94 -44.41 16.79
C THR A 195 8.98 -44.21 15.27
N LEU A 196 8.82 -45.27 14.48
CA LEU A 196 8.76 -45.16 13.02
C LEU A 196 7.37 -44.69 12.56
N THR A 197 6.32 -45.14 13.25
CA THR A 197 4.94 -44.69 13.06
C THR A 197 4.79 -43.19 13.33
N ASN A 198 5.37 -42.69 14.42
CA ASN A 198 5.34 -41.26 14.74
C ASN A 198 6.08 -40.39 13.71
N LYS A 199 7.19 -40.88 13.10
CA LYS A 199 7.88 -40.16 12.01
C LYS A 199 7.11 -40.18 10.69
N LEU A 200 6.27 -41.18 10.48
CA LEU A 200 5.36 -41.24 9.33
C LEU A 200 4.14 -40.34 9.53
N ASP A 201 3.68 -40.14 10.77
CA ASP A 201 2.63 -39.18 11.11
C ASP A 201 3.08 -37.73 10.80
N ASP A 202 4.34 -37.36 11.05
CA ASP A 202 4.92 -36.06 10.65
C ASP A 202 4.86 -35.85 9.11
N TYR A 203 5.08 -36.92 8.34
CA TYR A 203 4.95 -36.90 6.88
C TYR A 203 3.49 -36.85 6.43
N GLU A 204 2.59 -37.52 7.15
CA GLU A 204 1.15 -37.50 6.87
C GLU A 204 0.53 -36.14 7.18
N ASP A 205 1.03 -35.39 8.18
CA ASP A 205 0.59 -34.02 8.46
C ASP A 205 0.90 -33.05 7.30
N ILE A 206 2.01 -33.27 6.58
CA ILE A 206 2.33 -32.53 5.34
C ILE A 206 1.26 -32.78 4.25
N PHE A 207 0.64 -33.97 4.23
CA PHE A 207 -0.39 -34.36 3.27
C PHE A 207 -1.84 -34.16 3.77
N ARG A 208 -2.09 -34.16 5.09
CA ARG A 208 -3.38 -33.80 5.70
C ARG A 208 -3.73 -32.34 5.44
N ILE A 209 -2.72 -31.48 5.38
CA ILE A 209 -2.84 -30.07 4.93
C ILE A 209 -3.45 -29.96 3.52
N LYS A 210 -3.38 -31.00 2.68
CA LYS A 210 -4.02 -31.03 1.35
C LYS A 210 -5.50 -31.46 1.36
N LYS A 211 -6.02 -32.07 2.44
CA LYS A 211 -7.39 -32.61 2.49
C LYS A 211 -8.37 -31.75 3.29
N GLU A 212 -7.87 -30.88 4.17
CA GLU A 212 -8.67 -29.86 4.85
C GLU A 212 -8.71 -28.57 4.02
N GLY A 213 -9.38 -28.65 2.88
CA GLY A 213 -9.83 -27.47 2.14
C GLY A 213 -10.88 -26.72 2.95
N ASN A 214 -10.43 -25.84 3.85
CA ASN A 214 -11.10 -24.62 4.35
C ASN A 214 -10.45 -24.03 5.61
N TYR A 215 -9.12 -24.11 5.79
CA TYR A 215 -8.47 -23.20 6.75
C TYR A 215 -8.23 -21.84 6.10
N SER A 216 -9.26 -20.99 6.23
CA SER A 216 -9.01 -19.57 6.43
C SER A 216 -7.90 -19.46 7.49
N LEU A 217 -6.88 -18.65 7.23
CA LEU A 217 -6.08 -18.09 8.31
C LEU A 217 -6.98 -17.10 9.07
N GLU A 218 -8.06 -17.59 9.67
CA GLU A 218 -8.72 -16.91 10.77
C GLU A 218 -7.74 -16.97 11.93
N ILE A 219 -6.86 -15.96 11.98
CA ILE A 219 -6.19 -15.60 13.21
C ILE A 219 -7.32 -15.48 14.24
N ASN A 220 -7.41 -16.42 15.18
CA ASN A 220 -8.42 -16.34 16.22
C ASN A 220 -8.13 -15.08 17.04
N PHE A 221 -8.88 -14.02 16.73
CA PHE A 221 -8.70 -12.67 17.27
C PHE A 221 -9.26 -12.56 18.71
N ASN A 222 -9.90 -13.61 19.22
CA ASN A 222 -10.57 -13.62 20.52
C ASN A 222 -9.63 -13.70 21.73
N GLU A 223 -8.34 -13.95 21.55
CA GLU A 223 -7.34 -14.00 22.64
C GLU A 223 -6.47 -12.74 22.67
N ILE A 224 -7.07 -11.59 23.01
CA ILE A 224 -6.42 -10.26 23.03
C ILE A 224 -5.62 -10.03 24.32
N LYS A 225 -6.10 -10.55 25.45
CA LYS A 225 -5.53 -10.25 26.78
C LYS A 225 -4.10 -10.80 26.97
N ASN A 226 -3.74 -11.90 26.29
CA ASN A 226 -2.40 -12.52 26.33
C ASN A 226 -1.62 -12.38 25.02
N ALA A 227 -2.08 -11.52 24.09
CA ALA A 227 -1.44 -11.32 22.80
C ALA A 227 -0.13 -10.53 22.90
N SER A 228 0.89 -10.90 22.11
CA SER A 228 2.09 -10.07 21.91
C SER A 228 1.72 -8.68 21.36
N ASN A 229 2.53 -7.66 21.64
CA ASN A 229 2.30 -6.29 21.12
C ASN A 229 2.10 -6.28 19.59
N PHE A 230 2.86 -7.12 18.87
CA PHE A 230 2.68 -7.35 17.45
C PHE A 230 1.27 -7.80 17.08
N LYS A 231 0.70 -8.80 17.77
CA LYS A 231 -0.68 -9.28 17.51
C LYS A 231 -1.71 -8.21 17.87
N LYS A 232 -1.49 -7.42 18.94
CA LYS A 232 -2.37 -6.27 19.26
C LYS A 232 -2.36 -5.21 18.16
N ASN A 233 -1.18 -4.92 17.60
CA ASN A 233 -1.06 -3.97 16.49
C ASN A 233 -1.77 -4.47 15.23
N LEU A 234 -1.60 -5.77 14.90
CA LEU A 234 -2.36 -6.40 13.81
C LEU A 234 -3.87 -6.28 14.01
N ILE A 235 -4.38 -6.52 15.23
CA ILE A 235 -5.81 -6.42 15.54
C ILE A 235 -6.31 -5.00 15.35
N PHE A 236 -5.63 -4.03 15.97
CA PHE A 236 -6.02 -2.63 15.91
C PHE A 236 -6.11 -2.11 14.46
N LEU A 237 -5.08 -2.39 13.65
CA LEU A 237 -5.06 -1.97 12.24
C LEU A 237 -6.16 -2.67 11.42
N ASN A 238 -6.42 -3.95 11.66
CA ASN A 238 -7.53 -4.65 11.01
C ASN A 238 -8.89 -4.05 11.41
N GLU A 239 -9.08 -3.72 12.69
CA GLU A 239 -10.34 -3.18 13.18
C GLU A 239 -10.67 -1.83 12.55
N LEU A 240 -9.67 -0.95 12.36
CA LEU A 240 -9.86 0.29 11.59
C LEU A 240 -10.39 0.02 10.18
N MET A 241 -9.95 -1.06 9.53
CA MET A 241 -10.46 -1.44 8.21
C MET A 241 -11.88 -1.99 8.31
N GLU A 242 -12.19 -2.84 9.31
CA GLU A 242 -13.55 -3.36 9.52
C GLU A 242 -14.58 -2.25 9.75
N ILE A 243 -14.21 -1.18 10.46
CA ILE A 243 -15.07 -0.01 10.62
C ILE A 243 -15.49 0.55 9.26
N THR A 244 -14.59 0.67 8.28
CA THR A 244 -14.95 1.18 6.93
C THR A 244 -16.06 0.33 6.28
N PHE A 245 -15.97 -0.99 6.39
CA PHE A 245 -16.97 -1.92 5.85
C PHE A 245 -18.30 -1.84 6.60
N ARG A 246 -18.28 -1.65 7.92
CA ARG A 246 -19.51 -1.48 8.72
C ARG A 246 -20.20 -0.15 8.45
N LEU A 247 -19.44 0.95 8.30
CA LEU A 247 -19.99 2.27 7.97
C LEU A 247 -20.64 2.33 6.60
N LYS A 248 -20.08 1.61 5.62
CA LYS A 248 -20.65 1.51 4.27
C LYS A 248 -22.11 1.02 4.26
N GLU A 249 -22.48 0.21 5.25
CA GLU A 249 -23.81 -0.38 5.39
C GLU A 249 -24.82 0.56 6.07
N LEU A 250 -24.34 1.68 6.63
CA LEU A 250 -25.17 2.70 7.25
C LEU A 250 -25.57 3.78 6.24
N PRO A 251 -26.78 4.38 6.35
CA PRO A 251 -27.15 5.55 5.56
C PRO A 251 -26.18 6.72 5.77
N LYS A 252 -25.84 7.46 4.70
CA LYS A 252 -24.86 8.56 4.71
C LYS A 252 -25.00 9.53 5.89
N HIS A 253 -26.23 9.94 6.22
CA HIS A 253 -26.50 10.91 7.29
C HIS A 253 -26.18 10.39 8.71
N ILE A 254 -25.98 9.08 8.89
CA ILE A 254 -25.67 8.44 10.18
C ILE A 254 -24.22 7.97 10.24
N GLN A 255 -23.54 7.84 9.10
CA GLN A 255 -22.17 7.30 9.05
C GLN A 255 -21.22 8.02 10.01
N GLN A 256 -21.31 9.34 10.14
CA GLN A 256 -20.51 10.11 11.10
C GLN A 256 -20.75 9.68 12.56
N LYS A 257 -22.02 9.49 12.94
CA LYS A 257 -22.39 9.02 14.30
C LYS A 257 -21.94 7.57 14.52
N GLY A 258 -22.13 6.73 13.50
CA GLY A 258 -21.62 5.35 13.51
C GLY A 258 -20.12 5.30 13.75
N LEU A 259 -19.36 6.16 13.07
CA LEU A 259 -17.91 6.26 13.22
C LEU A 259 -17.52 6.63 14.65
N GLU A 260 -18.15 7.65 15.23
CA GLU A 260 -17.88 8.09 16.60
C GLU A 260 -18.09 6.94 17.60
N ILE A 261 -19.17 6.19 17.46
CA ILE A 261 -19.48 5.07 18.36
C ILE A 261 -18.46 3.93 18.20
N GLU A 262 -18.14 3.56 16.97
CA GLU A 262 -17.14 2.51 16.66
C GLU A 262 -15.74 2.89 17.18
N LEU A 263 -15.31 4.13 16.96
CA LEU A 263 -14.04 4.64 17.48
C LEU A 263 -14.04 4.74 19.01
N SER A 264 -15.17 5.10 19.64
CA SER A 264 -15.27 5.13 21.10
C SER A 264 -15.09 3.74 21.73
N ASN A 265 -15.56 2.69 21.04
CA ASN A 265 -15.34 1.31 21.45
C ASN A 265 -13.86 0.92 21.30
N LEU A 266 -13.24 1.25 20.15
CA LEU A 266 -11.82 0.98 19.90
C LEU A 266 -10.90 1.73 20.88
N GLN A 267 -11.29 2.94 21.28
CA GLN A 267 -10.57 3.78 22.22
C GLN A 267 -10.47 3.13 23.62
N LEU A 268 -11.33 2.19 24.02
CA LEU A 268 -11.23 1.52 25.32
C LEU A 268 -9.97 0.68 25.47
N GLU A 269 -9.44 0.18 24.36
CA GLU A 269 -8.21 -0.63 24.34
C GLU A 269 -6.94 0.25 24.40
N LEU A 270 -7.08 1.57 24.42
CA LEU A 270 -5.98 2.53 24.46
C LEU A 270 -5.88 3.22 25.83
N PRO A 271 -4.68 3.64 26.27
CA PRO A 271 -3.38 3.52 25.60
C PRO A 271 -2.84 2.09 25.53
N ALA A 272 -2.26 1.72 24.38
CA ALA A 272 -1.66 0.40 24.19
C ALA A 272 -0.27 0.51 23.53
N ASN A 273 0.56 -0.52 23.74
CA ASN A 273 1.83 -0.66 23.04
C ASN A 273 1.58 -1.15 21.60
N ILE A 274 1.02 -0.25 20.81
CA ILE A 274 0.75 -0.39 19.39
C ILE A 274 1.16 0.91 18.72
N PHE A 275 1.55 0.85 17.45
CA PHE A 275 2.07 2.00 16.72
C PHE A 275 1.49 2.03 15.30
N LEU A 276 1.52 3.20 14.69
CA LEU A 276 1.19 3.34 13.28
C LEU A 276 2.41 3.02 12.42
N PRO A 277 2.26 2.31 11.29
CA PRO A 277 3.38 2.01 10.41
C PRO A 277 4.18 3.25 9.99
N PHE A 278 3.50 4.37 9.75
CA PHE A 278 4.08 5.67 9.42
C PHE A 278 4.82 6.33 10.59
N ARG A 279 4.57 5.91 11.84
CA ARG A 279 5.14 6.45 13.08
C ARG A 279 5.54 5.31 14.03
N PRO A 280 6.52 4.47 13.67
CA PRO A 280 6.83 3.22 14.38
C PRO A 280 7.36 3.41 15.80
N ASN A 281 7.95 4.58 16.09
CA ASN A 281 8.54 4.90 17.40
C ASN A 281 7.56 5.57 18.37
N LYS A 282 6.27 5.64 18.01
CA LYS A 282 5.24 6.30 18.81
C LYS A 282 4.08 5.35 19.10
N HIS A 283 3.72 5.26 20.37
CA HIS A 283 2.61 4.46 20.85
C HIS A 283 1.30 5.23 20.73
N ILE A 284 0.23 4.54 20.36
CA ILE A 284 -1.11 5.12 20.27
C ILE A 284 -1.70 5.23 21.67
N LEU A 285 -2.02 6.45 22.07
CA LEU A 285 -2.54 6.79 23.39
C LEU A 285 -4.04 7.04 23.36
N ASN A 286 -4.50 7.74 22.32
CA ASN A 286 -5.88 8.18 22.26
C ASN A 286 -6.40 8.36 20.84
N ILE A 287 -7.73 8.39 20.71
CA ILE A 287 -8.44 8.77 19.48
C ILE A 287 -9.18 10.07 19.79
N SER A 288 -8.95 11.12 19.00
CA SER A 288 -9.78 12.32 19.10
C SER A 288 -11.07 12.10 18.30
N LEU A 289 -12.14 11.72 19.01
CA LEU A 289 -13.44 11.39 18.42
C LEU A 289 -14.08 12.58 17.70
N GLN A 290 -14.04 13.76 18.32
CA GLN A 290 -14.61 15.01 17.76
C GLN A 290 -13.89 15.48 16.50
N ASP A 291 -12.65 15.02 16.34
CA ASP A 291 -11.77 15.37 15.24
C ASP A 291 -11.72 14.30 14.14
N SER A 292 -12.31 13.14 14.37
CA SER A 292 -12.41 12.06 13.39
C SER A 292 -13.70 12.16 12.60
N PHE A 293 -13.66 11.99 11.27
CA PHE A 293 -14.83 12.20 10.42
C PHE A 293 -14.87 11.34 9.16
N VAL A 294 -16.07 11.02 8.71
CA VAL A 294 -16.32 10.33 7.44
C VAL A 294 -16.17 11.31 6.28
N LEU A 295 -15.54 10.87 5.20
CA LEU A 295 -15.39 11.64 3.97
C LEU A 295 -16.65 11.48 3.11
N ASP A 296 -17.28 12.61 2.77
CA ASP A 296 -18.60 12.67 2.13
C ASP A 296 -18.63 12.12 0.68
N SER A 297 -17.45 11.94 0.09
CA SER A 297 -17.20 11.83 -1.35
C SER A 297 -17.16 10.42 -1.94
N ALA A 298 -17.08 9.38 -1.11
CA ALA A 298 -16.58 8.08 -1.58
C ALA A 298 -17.54 6.91 -1.33
N LYS A 299 -17.59 5.97 -2.30
CA LYS A 299 -18.49 4.80 -2.31
C LYS A 299 -18.30 3.83 -1.13
N ASN A 300 -17.12 3.84 -0.50
CA ASN A 300 -16.76 2.90 0.56
C ASN A 300 -16.65 3.56 1.95
N SER A 301 -17.20 4.77 2.11
CA SER A 301 -17.25 5.50 3.39
C SER A 301 -15.88 5.57 4.12
N PRO A 302 -14.79 5.97 3.43
CA PRO A 302 -13.52 6.18 4.08
C PRO A 302 -13.63 7.28 5.13
N PHE A 303 -12.81 7.20 6.17
CA PHE A 303 -12.84 8.17 7.27
C PHE A 303 -11.45 8.60 7.68
N VAL A 304 -11.35 9.86 8.11
CA VAL A 304 -10.18 10.40 8.78
C VAL A 304 -10.25 10.02 10.26
N VAL A 305 -9.20 9.40 10.77
CA VAL A 305 -9.01 9.18 12.21
C VAL A 305 -7.86 10.05 12.70
N VAL A 306 -8.09 10.75 13.81
CA VAL A 306 -7.11 11.61 14.47
C VAL A 306 -6.66 10.93 15.76
N LEU A 307 -5.36 10.68 15.89
CA LEU A 307 -4.76 9.93 16.97
C LEU A 307 -3.76 10.78 17.74
N GLU A 308 -3.74 10.57 19.04
CA GLU A 308 -2.69 11.09 19.93
C GLU A 308 -1.66 9.98 20.15
N VAL A 309 -0.40 10.31 19.89
CA VAL A 309 0.71 9.36 19.97
C VAL A 309 1.88 9.96 20.77
N ALA A 310 2.66 9.15 21.46
CA ALA A 310 3.90 9.61 22.13
C ALA A 310 4.94 8.49 22.21
N ASN A 311 6.16 8.83 22.64
CA ASN A 311 7.22 7.84 22.81
C ASN A 311 7.03 6.98 24.07
N GLU A 312 6.11 7.39 24.96
CA GLU A 312 5.89 6.78 26.27
C GLU A 312 4.39 6.47 26.47
N ILE A 313 4.08 5.47 27.30
CA ILE A 313 2.71 5.05 27.59
C ILE A 313 2.37 5.39 29.05
N LYS A 314 1.33 6.21 29.24
CA LYS A 314 0.71 6.47 30.54
C LYS A 314 -0.61 5.72 30.64
N LYS A 315 -0.70 4.70 31.50
CA LYS A 315 -1.95 3.90 31.65
C LYS A 315 -3.05 4.73 32.29
N ILE A 316 -4.27 4.62 31.75
CA ILE A 316 -5.48 5.26 32.27
C ILE A 316 -6.61 4.22 32.28
N LYS A 317 -7.49 4.27 33.28
CA LYS A 317 -8.73 3.47 33.29
C LYS A 317 -9.78 4.18 32.46
N ARG A 318 -10.37 3.48 31.48
CA ARG A 318 -11.48 3.99 30.67
C ARG A 318 -12.76 3.24 30.99
N SER A 319 -13.87 3.96 30.96
CA SER A 319 -15.22 3.42 31.08
C SER A 319 -16.11 4.12 30.07
N LEU A 320 -16.95 3.36 29.36
CA LEU A 320 -17.96 3.93 28.47
C LEU A 320 -19.10 4.53 29.28
N GLU A 321 -19.62 5.68 28.82
CA GLU A 321 -20.88 6.20 29.31
C GLU A 321 -22.04 5.24 28.97
N PRO A 322 -23.09 5.12 29.81
CA PRO A 322 -24.23 4.23 29.56
C PRO A 322 -24.92 4.47 28.20
N LYS A 323 -24.98 5.73 27.76
CA LYS A 323 -25.54 6.11 26.45
C LYS A 323 -24.73 5.51 25.30
N THR A 324 -23.40 5.59 25.38
CA THR A 324 -22.48 5.01 24.39
C THR A 324 -22.54 3.49 24.38
N GLN A 325 -22.62 2.84 25.55
CA GLN A 325 -22.82 1.39 25.64
C GLN A 325 -24.10 0.94 24.93
N THR A 326 -25.20 1.68 25.15
CA THR A 326 -26.48 1.44 24.48
C THR A 326 -26.34 1.64 22.97
N ALA A 327 -25.64 2.69 22.53
CA ALA A 327 -25.44 2.98 21.12
C ALA A 327 -24.59 1.88 20.42
N ILE A 328 -23.54 1.37 21.08
CA ILE A 328 -22.74 0.24 20.60
C ILE A 328 -23.61 -1.02 20.45
N PHE A 329 -24.44 -1.32 21.46
CA PHE A 329 -25.37 -2.44 21.39
C PHE A 329 -26.31 -2.33 20.19
N LEU A 330 -26.90 -1.15 19.96
CA LEU A 330 -27.78 -0.90 18.83
C LEU A 330 -27.07 -1.03 17.47
N LEU A 331 -25.84 -0.54 17.33
CA LEU A 331 -25.03 -0.71 16.13
C LEU A 331 -24.71 -2.18 15.83
N ASN A 332 -24.35 -2.94 16.85
CA ASN A 332 -24.10 -4.38 16.71
C ASN A 332 -25.37 -5.13 16.26
N GLN A 333 -26.54 -4.74 16.77
CA GLN A 333 -27.82 -5.28 16.29
C GLN A 333 -28.03 -4.97 14.80
N ILE A 334 -27.78 -3.73 14.34
CA ILE A 334 -27.88 -3.40 12.91
C ILE A 334 -26.99 -4.30 12.06
N ASN A 335 -25.76 -4.55 12.51
CA ASN A 335 -24.83 -5.42 11.79
C ASN A 335 -25.28 -6.87 11.74
N ASN A 336 -25.85 -7.40 12.83
CA ASN A 336 -26.36 -8.78 12.88
C ASN A 336 -27.63 -8.97 12.03
N LEU A 337 -28.41 -7.90 11.83
CA LEU A 337 -29.61 -7.90 10.99
C LEU A 337 -29.30 -7.88 9.47
N LYS A 338 -28.04 -8.01 9.04
CA LYS A 338 -27.65 -8.06 7.61
C LYS A 338 -28.14 -9.32 6.90
N ASN A 339 -28.20 -10.45 7.60
CA ASN A 339 -28.49 -11.75 7.00
C ASN A 339 -29.99 -12.12 6.97
N ILE A 340 -30.88 -11.19 7.35
CA ILE A 340 -32.32 -11.45 7.47
C ILE A 340 -33.07 -10.58 6.46
N PRO A 341 -33.71 -11.18 5.43
CA PRO A 341 -34.64 -10.47 4.55
C PRO A 341 -35.81 -9.86 5.35
N ASP A 342 -36.33 -8.70 4.94
CA ASP A 342 -37.52 -8.01 5.49
C ASP A 342 -37.42 -7.18 6.79
N ASN A 343 -36.24 -6.94 7.35
CA ASN A 343 -36.08 -6.13 8.58
C ASN A 343 -35.93 -4.60 8.39
N LYS A 344 -36.41 -4.04 7.29
CA LYS A 344 -36.22 -2.61 6.95
C LYS A 344 -36.75 -1.66 8.04
N LYS A 345 -37.96 -1.93 8.54
CA LYS A 345 -38.61 -1.13 9.58
C LYS A 345 -37.90 -1.19 10.94
N ILE A 346 -37.31 -2.36 11.27
CA ILE A 346 -36.50 -2.53 12.49
C ILE A 346 -35.20 -1.74 12.38
N LYS A 347 -34.53 -1.78 11.21
CA LYS A 347 -33.33 -0.98 10.95
C LYS A 347 -33.63 0.52 11.07
N GLU A 348 -34.75 0.99 10.50
CA GLU A 348 -35.20 2.39 10.59
C GLU A 348 -35.45 2.82 12.05
N ASN A 349 -36.15 2.01 12.86
CA ASN A 349 -36.38 2.32 14.28
C ASN A 349 -35.08 2.38 15.10
N ILE A 350 -34.13 1.46 14.86
CA ILE A 350 -32.84 1.48 15.56
C ILE A 350 -32.04 2.73 15.15
N ILE A 351 -32.08 3.09 13.87
CA ILE A 351 -31.48 4.29 13.31
C ILE A 351 -32.04 5.56 13.98
N GLU A 352 -33.35 5.67 14.14
CA GLU A 352 -33.98 6.81 14.83
C GLU A 352 -33.53 6.90 16.29
N LYS A 353 -33.47 5.75 16.98
CA LYS A 353 -33.00 5.68 18.36
C LYS A 353 -31.51 6.04 18.50
N LEU A 354 -30.67 5.65 17.55
CA LEU A 354 -29.26 6.08 17.50
C LEU A 354 -29.15 7.60 17.30
N ASN A 355 -30.03 8.18 16.48
CA ASN A 355 -30.03 9.60 16.21
C ASN A 355 -30.36 10.45 17.44
N SER A 356 -31.23 9.99 18.33
CA SER A 356 -31.61 10.72 19.55
C SER A 356 -30.60 10.57 20.70
N LEU A 357 -29.71 9.58 20.64
CA LEU A 357 -28.74 9.29 21.72
C LEU A 357 -27.44 10.08 21.61
N THR A 358 -27.18 10.76 20.49
CA THR A 358 -25.88 11.39 20.20
C THR A 358 -26.07 12.79 19.59
N ASN A 359 -25.57 13.80 20.30
CA ASN A 359 -25.49 15.19 19.84
C ASN A 359 -24.02 15.62 19.87
N THR A 360 -23.33 15.52 18.74
CA THR A 360 -21.94 15.97 18.63
C THR A 360 -21.76 16.76 17.34
N GLN A 361 -21.37 18.02 17.47
CA GLN A 361 -20.97 18.85 16.33
C GLN A 361 -19.50 18.55 15.99
N SER A 362 -19.25 18.06 14.78
CA SER A 362 -17.89 17.92 14.25
C SER A 362 -17.27 19.30 14.00
N ILE A 363 -16.07 19.55 14.52
CA ILE A 363 -15.31 20.78 14.25
C ILE A 363 -14.62 20.65 12.88
N LYS A 364 -15.26 21.12 11.80
CA LYS A 364 -14.78 20.85 10.43
C LYS A 364 -13.79 21.87 9.83
N ASN A 365 -13.52 23.03 10.46
CA ASN A 365 -12.87 24.16 9.76
C ASN A 365 -11.68 24.83 10.50
N GLU A 366 -10.96 24.10 11.36
CA GLU A 366 -9.79 24.64 12.07
C GLU A 366 -8.47 24.32 11.32
N LYS A 367 -7.51 25.27 11.28
CA LYS A 367 -6.15 25.00 10.75
C LYS A 367 -5.47 23.89 11.57
N TRP A 368 -4.67 23.04 10.91
CA TRP A 368 -4.08 21.86 11.54
C TRP A 368 -3.24 22.18 12.79
N GLU A 369 -2.44 23.24 12.75
CA GLU A 369 -1.60 23.63 13.90
C GLU A 369 -2.42 24.13 15.10
N LYS A 370 -3.51 24.86 14.86
CA LYS A 370 -4.42 25.29 15.94
C LYS A 370 -5.15 24.09 16.53
N ARG A 371 -5.61 23.19 15.66
CA ARG A 371 -6.25 21.93 16.02
C ARG A 371 -5.33 21.06 16.88
N LYS A 372 -4.07 20.91 16.48
CA LYS A 372 -3.04 20.19 17.25
C LYS A 372 -2.93 20.76 18.65
N LYS A 373 -2.75 22.08 18.75
CA LYS A 373 -2.62 22.76 20.04
C LYS A 373 -3.84 22.57 20.92
N ARG A 374 -5.05 22.74 20.38
CA ARG A 374 -6.31 22.53 21.11
C ARG A 374 -6.42 21.10 21.65
N ILE A 375 -6.12 20.09 20.84
CA ILE A 375 -6.19 18.69 21.29
C ILE A 375 -5.13 18.44 22.37
N GLN A 376 -3.91 18.95 22.18
CA GLN A 376 -2.81 18.82 23.15
C GLN A 376 -3.16 19.45 24.50
N ASP A 377 -3.64 20.70 24.49
CA ASP A 377 -3.99 21.47 25.69
C ASP A 377 -5.13 20.80 26.49
N ASN A 378 -6.03 20.07 25.82
CA ASN A 378 -7.14 19.34 26.45
C ASN A 378 -6.79 17.88 26.77
N SER A 379 -5.58 17.42 26.44
CA SER A 379 -5.18 16.02 26.59
C SER A 379 -4.46 15.76 27.90
N VAL A 380 -4.87 14.68 28.58
CA VAL A 380 -4.17 14.10 29.74
C VAL A 380 -2.77 13.54 29.40
N PHE A 381 -2.44 13.47 28.11
CA PHE A 381 -1.19 12.99 27.55
C PHE A 381 -0.33 14.10 26.91
N GLY A 382 -0.85 15.34 26.84
CA GLY A 382 -0.23 16.43 26.06
C GLY A 382 1.21 16.76 26.44
N ASP A 383 1.58 16.48 27.69
CA ASP A 383 2.93 16.73 28.24
C ASP A 383 3.91 15.57 28.05
N LEU A 384 3.48 14.44 27.47
CA LEU A 384 4.35 13.28 27.30
C LEU A 384 5.48 13.54 26.29
N LYS A 385 6.64 12.91 26.53
CA LYS A 385 7.79 13.04 25.64
C LYS A 385 7.45 12.51 24.24
N GLY A 386 7.71 13.34 23.24
CA GLY A 386 7.42 13.01 21.85
C GLY A 386 5.94 12.98 21.50
N TYR A 387 5.07 13.56 22.35
CA TYR A 387 3.65 13.74 22.06
C TYR A 387 3.46 14.40 20.69
N GLU A 388 2.60 13.81 19.88
CA GLU A 388 2.22 14.30 18.56
C GLU A 388 0.79 13.88 18.26
N ILE A 389 0.12 14.70 17.46
CA ILE A 389 -1.17 14.37 16.90
C ILE A 389 -1.00 14.04 15.43
N VAL A 390 -1.49 12.87 15.06
CA VAL A 390 -1.36 12.27 13.73
C VAL A 390 -2.75 12.05 13.16
N SER A 391 -2.91 12.27 11.86
CA SER A 391 -4.15 11.93 11.15
C SER A 391 -3.87 11.03 9.95
N MET A 392 -4.81 10.12 9.68
CA MET A 392 -4.78 9.24 8.52
C MET A 392 -6.19 8.96 8.04
N ILE A 393 -6.30 8.53 6.79
CA ILE A 393 -7.53 8.06 6.18
C ILE A 393 -7.52 6.53 6.21
N ALA A 394 -8.52 5.93 6.85
CA ALA A 394 -8.84 4.53 6.67
C ALA A 394 -9.70 4.38 5.41
N LYS A 395 -9.20 3.65 4.41
CA LYS A 395 -9.86 3.48 3.11
C LYS A 395 -9.97 2.01 2.74
N SER A 396 -11.15 1.62 2.26
CA SER A 396 -11.41 0.33 1.62
C SER A 396 -11.90 0.53 0.19
N GLY A 397 -11.62 -0.43 -0.68
CA GLY A 397 -11.91 -0.38 -2.11
C GLY A 397 -10.99 -1.27 -2.95
N ASN A 398 -11.55 -1.85 -4.02
CA ASN A 398 -10.81 -2.70 -4.96
C ASN A 398 -9.67 -1.95 -5.69
N ASP A 399 -9.72 -0.62 -5.67
CA ASP A 399 -8.77 0.34 -6.23
C ASP A 399 -7.60 0.67 -5.29
N PHE A 400 -7.62 0.25 -4.02
CA PHE A 400 -6.57 0.62 -3.06
C PHE A 400 -5.16 0.19 -3.48
N LYS A 401 -5.02 -0.96 -4.16
CA LYS A 401 -3.74 -1.39 -4.74
C LYS A 401 -3.27 -0.48 -5.88
N GLN A 402 -4.19 0.12 -6.63
CA GLN A 402 -3.84 1.10 -7.67
C GLN A 402 -3.19 2.32 -7.04
N GLU A 403 -3.75 2.81 -5.92
CA GLU A 403 -3.14 3.89 -5.15
C GLU A 403 -1.76 3.51 -4.61
N LEU A 404 -1.58 2.28 -4.10
CA LEU A 404 -0.25 1.80 -3.67
C LEU A 404 0.77 1.80 -4.82
N ILE A 405 0.36 1.39 -6.02
CA ILE A 405 1.21 1.41 -7.22
C ILE A 405 1.55 2.85 -7.59
N ALA A 406 0.57 3.76 -7.58
CA ALA A 406 0.81 5.18 -7.79
C ALA A 406 1.81 5.73 -6.78
N TYR A 407 1.66 5.42 -5.49
CA TYR A 407 2.60 5.83 -4.44
C TYR A 407 4.03 5.36 -4.71
N GLN A 408 4.25 4.11 -5.13
CA GLN A 408 5.58 3.61 -5.49
C GLN A 408 6.18 4.39 -6.67
N LEU A 409 5.37 4.66 -7.70
CA LEU A 409 5.81 5.42 -8.89
C LEU A 409 6.07 6.89 -8.57
N LEU A 410 5.20 7.54 -7.79
CA LEU A 410 5.36 8.92 -7.33
C LEU A 410 6.63 9.08 -6.50
N THR A 411 6.88 8.14 -5.59
CA THR A 411 8.09 8.11 -4.78
C THR A 411 9.33 8.04 -5.66
N GLU A 412 9.29 7.23 -6.71
CA GLU A 412 10.43 7.10 -7.61
C GLU A 412 10.61 8.30 -8.55
N ILE A 413 9.52 8.80 -9.13
CA ILE A 413 9.52 10.00 -9.99
C ILE A 413 10.08 11.19 -9.21
N LYS A 414 9.63 11.39 -7.96
CA LYS A 414 10.13 12.45 -7.10
C LYS A 414 11.64 12.33 -6.87
N LYS A 415 12.12 11.13 -6.50
CA LYS A 415 13.55 10.87 -6.30
C LYS A 415 14.38 11.17 -7.55
N ILE A 416 13.88 10.80 -8.73
CA ILE A 416 14.54 11.07 -10.01
C ILE A 416 14.64 12.57 -10.28
N LEU A 417 13.54 13.31 -10.11
CA LEU A 417 13.50 14.76 -10.36
C LEU A 417 14.39 15.53 -9.38
N GLU A 418 14.34 15.19 -8.09
CA GLU A 418 15.21 15.79 -7.06
C GLU A 418 16.68 15.45 -7.31
N GLY A 419 16.98 14.20 -7.66
CA GLY A 419 18.35 13.75 -7.95
C GLY A 419 18.99 14.41 -9.18
N GLU A 420 18.16 14.87 -10.13
CA GLU A 420 18.58 15.64 -11.31
C GLU A 420 18.42 17.16 -11.12
N ASN A 421 18.15 17.60 -9.87
CA ASN A 421 17.96 19.01 -9.48
C ASN A 421 16.90 19.75 -10.32
N LYS A 422 15.80 19.07 -10.63
CA LYS A 422 14.69 19.66 -11.38
C LYS A 422 13.81 20.51 -10.48
N GLU A 423 13.45 21.70 -10.94
CA GLU A 423 12.55 22.61 -10.22
C GLU A 423 11.08 22.19 -10.42
N ILE A 424 10.76 20.99 -9.96
CA ILE A 424 9.44 20.38 -10.09
C ILE A 424 9.07 19.81 -8.72
N TRP A 425 7.87 20.12 -8.27
CA TRP A 425 7.43 19.76 -6.93
C TRP A 425 6.34 18.69 -6.95
N ILE A 426 6.49 17.68 -6.08
CA ILE A 426 5.53 16.59 -5.90
C ILE A 426 5.39 16.29 -4.40
N LYS A 427 4.15 16.16 -3.92
CA LYS A 427 3.88 15.65 -2.58
C LYS A 427 3.73 14.14 -2.61
N ASN A 428 4.54 13.45 -1.82
CA ASN A 428 4.30 12.06 -1.46
C ASN A 428 3.57 12.05 -0.12
N TYR A 429 2.51 11.25 -0.04
CA TYR A 429 1.84 10.87 1.20
C TYR A 429 1.90 9.35 1.32
N GLU A 430 2.20 8.84 2.51
CA GLU A 430 2.43 7.41 2.69
C GLU A 430 1.13 6.59 2.56
N ILE A 431 1.24 5.41 1.95
CA ILE A 431 0.15 4.44 1.81
C ILE A 431 0.60 3.12 2.42
N TYR A 432 -0.26 2.53 3.26
CA TYR A 432 0.02 1.29 3.95
C TYR A 432 -1.08 0.26 3.75
N LEU A 433 -0.72 -0.88 3.19
CA LEU A 433 -1.63 -1.98 2.89
C LEU A 433 -1.94 -2.80 4.16
N ILE A 434 -3.23 -3.03 4.44
CA ILE A 434 -3.67 -3.90 5.55
C ILE A 434 -4.36 -5.15 5.00
N LYS A 435 -5.29 -5.00 4.06
CA LYS A 435 -5.92 -6.11 3.33
C LYS A 435 -5.65 -5.98 1.83
N ASN A 436 -6.16 -6.94 1.06
CA ASN A 436 -6.04 -6.94 -0.40
C ASN A 436 -6.67 -5.70 -1.07
N ASP A 437 -7.67 -5.11 -0.43
CA ASP A 437 -8.54 -4.03 -0.91
C ASP A 437 -8.68 -2.89 0.11
N SER A 438 -7.82 -2.81 1.13
CA SER A 438 -7.94 -1.75 2.14
C SER A 438 -6.64 -1.48 2.88
N GLY A 439 -6.53 -0.26 3.38
CA GLY A 439 -5.37 0.17 4.13
C GLY A 439 -5.50 1.60 4.65
N LEU A 440 -4.37 2.15 5.06
CA LEU A 440 -4.24 3.50 5.59
C LEU A 440 -3.56 4.40 4.56
N VAL A 441 -4.01 5.65 4.49
CA VAL A 441 -3.41 6.71 3.69
C VAL A 441 -3.08 7.88 4.62
N GLU A 442 -1.85 8.39 4.58
CA GLU A 442 -1.48 9.57 5.33
C GLU A 442 -2.31 10.78 4.85
N THR A 443 -2.87 11.55 5.79
CA THR A 443 -3.59 12.77 5.41
C THR A 443 -2.60 13.84 4.99
N VAL A 444 -2.89 14.55 3.91
CA VAL A 444 -2.24 15.82 3.63
C VAL A 444 -2.86 16.89 4.53
N THR A 445 -2.05 17.60 5.29
CA THR A 445 -2.48 18.61 6.28
C THR A 445 -2.44 20.01 5.68
N ASN A 446 -3.22 20.96 6.25
CA ASN A 446 -3.30 22.36 5.79
C ASN A 446 -3.68 22.54 4.32
N VAL A 447 -4.49 21.61 3.79
CA VAL A 447 -4.96 21.65 2.41
C VAL A 447 -6.45 21.89 2.34
N VAL A 448 -6.88 22.47 1.21
CA VAL A 448 -8.29 22.61 0.86
C VAL A 448 -8.51 22.21 -0.59
N SER A 449 -9.58 21.48 -0.89
CA SER A 449 -9.91 21.14 -2.28
C SER A 449 -10.35 22.38 -3.05
N ILE A 450 -10.06 22.43 -4.36
CA ILE A 450 -10.57 23.49 -5.24
C ILE A 450 -12.10 23.57 -5.15
N HIS A 451 -12.76 22.41 -5.05
CA HIS A 451 -14.19 22.32 -4.80
C HIS A 451 -14.62 23.13 -3.56
N ASN A 452 -13.96 22.91 -2.42
CA ASN A 452 -14.30 23.60 -1.18
C ASN A 452 -13.97 25.09 -1.23
N ILE A 453 -12.90 25.48 -1.94
CA ILE A 453 -12.58 26.89 -2.21
C ILE A 453 -13.75 27.58 -2.93
N LYS A 454 -14.29 26.97 -3.98
CA LYS A 454 -15.39 27.51 -4.77
C LYS A 454 -16.72 27.44 -4.01
N LYS A 455 -17.01 26.31 -3.38
CA LYS A 455 -18.23 26.09 -2.58
C LYS A 455 -18.37 27.09 -1.42
N GLY A 456 -17.28 27.40 -0.73
CA GLY A 456 -17.29 28.37 0.37
C GLY A 456 -17.55 29.82 -0.07
N ASN A 457 -17.55 30.11 -1.37
CA ASN A 457 -17.74 31.44 -1.93
C ASN A 457 -18.85 31.50 -2.99
N ILE A 458 -19.83 30.58 -2.94
CA ILE A 458 -20.97 30.50 -3.88
C ILE A 458 -21.71 31.83 -4.02
N ASP A 459 -21.84 32.60 -2.93
CA ASP A 459 -22.53 33.89 -2.92
C ASP A 459 -21.84 34.95 -3.80
N LYS A 460 -20.53 34.77 -4.06
CA LYS A 460 -19.77 35.56 -5.03
C LYS A 460 -19.80 34.82 -6.36
N LYS A 461 -20.80 35.12 -7.20
CA LYS A 461 -20.81 34.69 -8.60
C LYS A 461 -19.43 34.96 -9.21
N ASN A 462 -18.77 33.91 -9.69
CA ASN A 462 -17.45 33.92 -10.33
C ASN A 462 -16.22 34.03 -9.39
N TYR A 463 -16.28 33.57 -8.13
CA TYR A 463 -15.08 33.46 -7.30
C TYR A 463 -14.03 32.52 -7.94
N THR A 464 -12.88 33.08 -8.30
CA THR A 464 -11.80 32.36 -9.00
C THR A 464 -10.70 31.88 -8.05
N LEU A 465 -9.85 30.98 -8.53
CA LEU A 465 -8.59 30.66 -7.85
C LEU A 465 -7.68 31.88 -7.68
N LEU A 466 -7.67 32.81 -8.64
CA LEU A 466 -6.90 34.05 -8.51
C LEU A 466 -7.40 34.89 -7.32
N ASP A 467 -8.72 34.99 -7.12
CA ASP A 467 -9.30 35.66 -5.94
C ASP A 467 -8.88 34.99 -4.64
N TYR A 468 -8.86 33.65 -4.61
CA TYR A 468 -8.36 32.88 -3.47
C TYR A 468 -6.90 33.19 -3.18
N PHE A 469 -6.04 33.20 -4.20
CA PHE A 469 -4.61 33.47 -4.02
C PHE A 469 -4.36 34.92 -3.58
N ASN A 470 -5.04 35.89 -4.20
CA ASN A 470 -5.02 37.30 -3.81
C ASN A 470 -5.53 37.52 -2.39
N LYS A 471 -6.41 36.65 -1.86
CA LYS A 471 -6.92 36.78 -0.50
C LYS A 471 -5.99 36.12 0.53
N ASN A 472 -5.52 34.91 0.25
CA ASN A 472 -4.88 34.05 1.24
C ASN A 472 -3.35 34.11 1.21
N PHE A 473 -2.74 34.57 0.11
CA PHE A 473 -1.28 34.67 -0.05
C PHE A 473 -0.81 36.11 -0.29
N LYS A 474 -1.55 37.13 0.18
CA LYS A 474 -1.26 38.56 -0.05
C LYS A 474 0.22 38.92 0.13
N ASP A 475 0.81 38.44 1.23
CA ASP A 475 2.18 38.81 1.61
C ASP A 475 3.25 38.08 0.78
N ASN A 476 2.90 36.96 0.12
CA ASN A 476 3.84 36.07 -0.58
C ASN A 476 3.28 35.53 -1.90
N ILE A 477 2.47 36.32 -2.61
CA ILE A 477 1.70 35.84 -3.76
C ILE A 477 2.61 35.33 -4.89
N ALA A 478 3.74 35.98 -5.13
CA ALA A 478 4.69 35.55 -6.14
C ALA A 478 5.26 34.16 -5.84
N ARG A 479 5.61 33.89 -4.56
CA ARG A 479 6.03 32.56 -4.11
C ARG A 479 4.90 31.54 -4.25
N ALA A 480 3.68 31.89 -3.85
CA ALA A 480 2.54 30.98 -3.96
C ALA A 480 2.22 30.63 -5.43
N LYS A 481 2.25 31.60 -6.34
CA LYS A 481 2.10 31.36 -7.78
C LYS A 481 3.22 30.48 -8.35
N ARG A 482 4.48 30.69 -7.92
CA ARG A 482 5.59 29.81 -8.32
C ARG A 482 5.40 28.38 -7.80
N ASN A 483 5.02 28.23 -6.53
CA ASN A 483 4.70 26.94 -5.93
C ASN A 483 3.55 26.25 -6.68
N PHE A 484 2.52 26.99 -7.09
CA PHE A 484 1.44 26.51 -7.95
C PHE A 484 1.97 26.03 -9.31
N LEU A 485 2.83 26.80 -9.98
CA LEU A 485 3.42 26.43 -11.27
C LEU A 485 4.21 25.12 -11.19
N ILE A 486 5.18 25.03 -10.28
CA ILE A 486 6.10 23.88 -10.21
C ILE A 486 5.39 22.60 -9.77
N SER A 487 4.34 22.72 -8.97
CA SER A 487 3.50 21.59 -8.56
C SER A 487 2.49 21.19 -9.65
N LEU A 488 1.91 22.16 -10.37
CA LEU A 488 1.07 21.90 -11.55
C LEU A 488 1.87 21.16 -12.63
N VAL A 489 3.12 21.54 -12.89
CA VAL A 489 4.02 20.82 -13.80
C VAL A 489 4.23 19.38 -13.32
N GLY A 490 4.59 19.20 -12.05
CA GLY A 490 4.81 17.87 -11.46
C GLY A 490 3.62 16.95 -11.60
N TYR A 491 2.43 17.41 -11.21
CA TYR A 491 1.21 16.61 -11.33
C TYR A 491 0.71 16.46 -12.77
N SER A 492 1.03 17.39 -13.68
CA SER A 492 0.76 17.22 -15.11
C SER A 492 1.60 16.10 -15.72
N LEU A 493 2.88 15.98 -15.34
CA LEU A 493 3.73 14.85 -15.73
C LEU A 493 3.20 13.53 -15.16
N ILE A 494 2.87 13.50 -13.86
CA ILE A 494 2.32 12.32 -13.20
C ILE A 494 1.04 11.85 -13.88
N THR A 495 0.08 12.75 -14.08
CA THR A 495 -1.23 12.41 -14.67
C THR A 495 -1.09 11.92 -16.10
N TYR A 496 -0.17 12.51 -16.88
CA TYR A 496 0.16 12.03 -18.23
C TYR A 496 0.72 10.61 -18.21
N PHE A 497 1.80 10.36 -17.45
CA PHE A 497 2.50 9.07 -17.44
C PHE A 497 1.66 7.98 -16.79
N LEU A 498 0.98 8.27 -15.68
CA LEU A 498 0.11 7.30 -15.01
C LEU A 498 -1.26 7.16 -15.68
N GLN A 499 -1.62 8.01 -16.64
CA GLN A 499 -2.98 8.08 -17.19
C GLN A 499 -4.04 8.20 -16.10
N LEU A 500 -3.78 9.04 -15.10
CA LEU A 500 -4.72 9.29 -14.01
C LEU A 500 -6.04 9.82 -14.57
N LYS A 501 -7.15 9.20 -14.15
CA LYS A 501 -8.53 9.63 -14.42
C LYS A 501 -9.17 10.18 -13.15
N ASP A 502 -10.43 10.59 -13.24
CA ASP A 502 -11.22 11.16 -12.14
C ASP A 502 -10.61 12.48 -11.62
N ARG A 503 -10.10 13.32 -12.53
CA ARG A 503 -9.37 14.56 -12.18
C ARG A 503 -10.33 15.75 -12.04
N HIS A 504 -11.17 15.74 -11.01
CA HIS A 504 -12.09 16.83 -10.71
C HIS A 504 -11.61 17.73 -9.56
N ASN A 505 -12.27 18.89 -9.37
CA ASN A 505 -11.92 19.88 -8.35
C ASN A 505 -11.97 19.35 -6.89
N GLY A 506 -12.60 18.20 -6.66
CA GLY A 506 -12.63 17.52 -5.35
C GLY A 506 -11.33 16.76 -5.04
N ASN A 507 -10.65 16.26 -6.08
CA ASN A 507 -9.41 15.48 -5.98
C ASN A 507 -8.15 16.34 -6.20
N ILE A 508 -8.31 17.65 -6.35
CA ILE A 508 -7.21 18.61 -6.50
C ILE A 508 -7.26 19.56 -5.31
N LEU A 509 -6.19 19.53 -4.52
CA LEU A 509 -6.04 20.29 -3.30
C LEU A 509 -5.01 21.42 -3.47
N ILE A 510 -5.17 22.49 -2.70
CA ILE A 510 -4.22 23.59 -2.57
C ILE A 510 -3.73 23.64 -1.12
N ASP A 511 -2.41 23.64 -0.90
CA ASP A 511 -1.81 23.80 0.43
C ASP A 511 -1.66 25.27 0.85
N ASP A 512 -1.21 25.50 2.08
CA ASP A 512 -0.98 26.83 2.65
C ASP A 512 0.32 27.50 2.18
N GLU A 513 1.03 26.91 1.21
CA GLU A 513 2.12 27.52 0.46
C GLU A 513 1.77 27.78 -1.02
N GLY A 514 0.59 27.39 -1.47
CA GLY A 514 0.11 27.57 -2.84
C GLY A 514 0.39 26.41 -3.80
N HIS A 515 0.91 25.27 -3.33
CA HIS A 515 1.10 24.10 -4.18
C HIS A 515 -0.22 23.42 -4.50
N LEU A 516 -0.31 22.91 -5.73
CA LEU A 516 -1.35 22.00 -6.20
C LEU A 516 -0.98 20.55 -5.87
N ILE A 517 -1.92 19.81 -5.31
CA ILE A 517 -1.74 18.41 -4.90
C ILE A 517 -2.90 17.58 -5.45
N HIS A 518 -2.62 16.61 -6.33
CA HIS A 518 -3.61 15.58 -6.65
C HIS A 518 -3.67 14.52 -5.55
N VAL A 519 -4.88 14.10 -5.22
CA VAL A 519 -5.19 12.96 -4.35
C VAL A 519 -6.11 11.98 -5.07
N ASP A 520 -6.28 10.79 -4.49
CA ASP A 520 -7.10 9.69 -5.00
C ASP A 520 -6.61 9.15 -6.35
N PHE A 521 -5.61 8.27 -6.30
CA PHE A 521 -5.04 7.59 -7.48
C PHE A 521 -5.75 6.26 -7.77
N GLY A 522 -7.05 6.15 -7.47
CA GLY A 522 -7.84 4.93 -7.64
C GLY A 522 -8.05 4.50 -9.10
N PHE A 523 -7.79 5.37 -10.08
CA PHE A 523 -7.99 5.10 -11.51
C PHE A 523 -6.74 5.48 -12.33
N ILE A 524 -5.78 4.57 -12.42
CA ILE A 524 -4.54 4.75 -13.20
C ILE A 524 -4.38 3.68 -14.30
N LEU A 525 -3.43 3.91 -15.20
CA LEU A 525 -2.96 2.96 -16.21
C LEU A 525 -4.06 2.42 -17.15
N GLY A 526 -5.07 3.24 -17.43
CA GLY A 526 -6.15 2.92 -18.37
C GLY A 526 -7.47 2.51 -17.72
N ASP A 527 -7.53 2.40 -16.39
CA ASP A 527 -8.80 2.30 -15.67
C ASP A 527 -9.53 3.66 -15.66
N HIS A 528 -10.86 3.63 -15.53
CA HIS A 528 -11.67 4.84 -15.52
C HIS A 528 -12.94 4.68 -14.68
N PRO A 529 -13.43 5.76 -14.05
CA PRO A 529 -14.68 5.71 -13.32
C PRO A 529 -15.87 5.55 -14.30
N GLY A 530 -16.75 4.58 -14.03
CA GLY A 530 -17.99 4.38 -14.78
C GLY A 530 -17.83 3.68 -16.13
N PHE A 531 -18.90 3.70 -16.94
CA PHE A 531 -18.99 2.95 -18.20
C PHE A 531 -18.31 3.64 -19.40
N TYR A 532 -18.14 4.97 -19.37
CA TYR A 532 -17.60 5.74 -20.48
C TYR A 532 -16.42 6.61 -20.04
N ASN A 533 -15.34 6.57 -20.82
CA ASN A 533 -14.20 7.46 -20.63
C ASN A 533 -14.47 8.85 -21.22
N VAL A 534 -15.07 9.72 -20.41
CA VAL A 534 -15.32 11.13 -20.75
C VAL A 534 -14.01 11.94 -20.75
N GLU A 535 -13.02 11.50 -19.97
CA GLU A 535 -11.80 12.24 -19.70
C GLU A 535 -10.66 11.90 -20.68
N LYS A 536 -10.62 12.66 -21.78
CA LYS A 536 -9.65 12.47 -22.88
C LYS A 536 -8.41 13.37 -22.79
N ALA A 537 -8.44 14.45 -22.01
CA ALA A 537 -7.29 15.34 -21.85
C ALA A 537 -6.08 14.61 -21.25
N PRO A 538 -4.84 14.88 -21.70
CA PRO A 538 -3.65 14.21 -21.16
C PRO A 538 -3.39 14.58 -19.70
N PHE A 539 -3.69 15.81 -19.31
CA PHE A 539 -3.68 16.32 -17.93
C PHE A 539 -4.66 17.49 -17.81
N LYS A 540 -5.00 17.91 -16.59
CA LYS A 540 -5.91 19.04 -16.33
C LYS A 540 -5.14 20.34 -16.33
N PHE A 541 -5.40 21.19 -17.33
CA PHE A 541 -4.82 22.52 -17.45
C PHE A 541 -5.92 23.46 -17.94
N SER A 542 -6.52 24.24 -17.02
CA SER A 542 -7.67 25.10 -17.33
C SER A 542 -7.25 26.55 -17.60
N GLN A 543 -8.15 27.32 -18.21
CA GLN A 543 -7.99 28.77 -18.36
C GLN A 543 -7.77 29.47 -17.01
N GLU A 544 -8.49 29.05 -15.97
CA GLU A 544 -8.34 29.58 -14.61
C GLU A 544 -6.93 29.35 -14.04
N TYR A 545 -6.28 28.23 -14.38
CA TYR A 545 -4.89 27.98 -13.95
C TYR A 545 -3.92 28.90 -14.69
N LEU A 546 -4.17 29.17 -15.98
CA LEU A 546 -3.34 30.07 -16.78
C LEU A 546 -3.47 31.52 -16.31
N GLU A 547 -4.68 31.97 -15.97
CA GLU A 547 -4.93 33.29 -15.39
C GLU A 547 -4.24 33.47 -14.04
N LEU A 548 -4.24 32.45 -13.18
CA LEU A 548 -3.49 32.47 -11.93
C LEU A 548 -1.97 32.62 -12.15
N LEU A 549 -1.46 32.08 -13.25
CA LEU A 549 -0.06 32.12 -13.65
C LEU A 549 0.30 33.36 -14.49
N ASP A 550 -0.54 34.40 -14.48
CA ASP A 550 -0.33 35.64 -15.24
C ASP A 550 -0.12 35.40 -16.74
N ASN A 551 -0.78 34.37 -17.28
CA ASN A 551 -0.69 33.90 -18.66
C ASN A 551 0.71 33.37 -19.07
N SER A 552 1.52 32.90 -18.12
CA SER A 552 2.88 32.38 -18.34
C SER A 552 2.89 30.94 -18.87
N LEU A 553 2.32 30.70 -20.06
CA LEU A 553 2.25 29.38 -20.68
C LEU A 553 3.64 28.83 -21.08
N ASP A 554 4.54 29.72 -21.51
CA ASP A 554 5.88 29.33 -22.00
C ASP A 554 6.75 28.75 -20.88
N GLU A 555 6.64 29.31 -19.66
CA GLU A 555 7.37 28.79 -18.50
C GLU A 555 6.87 27.40 -18.11
N PHE A 556 5.54 27.19 -18.12
CA PHE A 556 4.97 25.86 -17.92
C PHE A 556 5.48 24.86 -18.96
N LYS A 557 5.47 25.23 -20.26
CA LYS A 557 5.97 24.38 -21.35
C LYS A 557 7.44 24.02 -21.15
N SER A 558 8.27 24.99 -20.75
CA SER A 558 9.70 24.78 -20.50
C SER A 558 9.96 23.79 -19.35
N LEU A 559 9.34 24.01 -18.18
CA LEU A 559 9.47 23.11 -17.03
C LEU A 559 8.90 21.72 -17.31
N PHE A 560 7.76 21.64 -18.01
CA PHE A 560 7.17 20.36 -18.40
C PHE A 560 8.09 19.57 -19.34
N LEU A 561 8.69 20.24 -20.35
CA LEU A 561 9.65 19.61 -21.24
C LEU A 561 10.87 19.07 -20.48
N ASP A 562 11.44 19.87 -19.56
CA ASP A 562 12.61 19.46 -18.79
C ASP A 562 12.31 18.25 -17.89
N GLY A 563 11.17 18.27 -17.19
CA GLY A 563 10.70 17.14 -16.41
C GLY A 563 10.42 15.90 -17.27
N PHE A 564 9.79 16.07 -18.44
CA PHE A 564 9.49 14.98 -19.36
C PHE A 564 10.76 14.30 -19.87
N LEU A 565 11.75 15.08 -20.35
CA LEU A 565 13.03 14.56 -20.84
C LEU A 565 13.79 13.83 -19.73
N THR A 566 13.71 14.35 -18.50
CA THR A 566 14.30 13.70 -17.32
C THR A 566 13.66 12.35 -17.08
N LEU A 567 12.33 12.26 -16.99
CA LEU A 567 11.64 10.97 -16.77
C LEU A 567 11.85 9.99 -17.93
N ARG A 568 11.97 10.50 -19.17
CA ARG A 568 12.30 9.71 -20.36
C ARG A 568 13.66 9.01 -20.26
N LYS A 569 14.69 9.68 -19.72
CA LYS A 569 16.01 9.08 -19.43
C LYS A 569 15.92 7.89 -18.47
N TYR A 570 14.93 7.89 -17.57
CA TYR A 570 14.70 6.86 -16.56
C TYR A 570 13.52 5.91 -16.88
N SER A 571 13.02 5.92 -18.12
CA SER A 571 11.85 5.15 -18.55
C SER A 571 11.96 3.65 -18.26
N ASP A 572 13.09 3.01 -18.56
CA ASP A 572 13.31 1.58 -18.28
C ASP A 572 13.14 1.25 -16.80
N ARG A 573 13.58 2.14 -15.90
CA ARG A 573 13.45 1.95 -14.46
C ARG A 573 11.99 2.03 -14.03
N LEU A 574 11.27 3.06 -14.48
CA LEU A 574 9.84 3.24 -14.18
C LEU A 574 8.98 2.11 -14.77
N CYS A 575 9.25 1.70 -16.02
CA CYS A 575 8.57 0.56 -16.66
C CYS A 575 8.74 -0.72 -15.85
N ARG A 576 9.93 -0.98 -15.30
CA ARG A 576 10.19 -2.18 -14.49
C ARG A 576 9.37 -2.21 -13.21
N ILE A 577 9.15 -1.07 -12.57
CA ILE A 577 8.28 -0.99 -11.39
C ILE A 577 6.88 -1.51 -11.75
N VAL A 578 6.32 -1.02 -12.85
CA VAL A 578 4.99 -1.43 -13.33
C VAL A 578 4.99 -2.90 -13.78
N GLU A 579 5.99 -3.35 -14.54
CA GLU A 579 6.13 -4.73 -15.02
C GLU A 579 6.10 -5.76 -13.89
N MET A 580 6.81 -5.47 -12.81
CA MET A 580 6.90 -6.36 -11.65
C MET A 580 5.62 -6.43 -10.84
N LEU A 581 4.70 -5.48 -11.03
CA LEU A 581 3.39 -5.44 -10.39
C LEU A 581 2.32 -6.22 -11.21
N ILE A 582 2.56 -6.52 -12.50
CA ILE A 582 1.63 -7.28 -13.37
C ILE A 582 1.41 -8.71 -12.87
N GLN A 583 2.49 -9.41 -12.49
CA GLN A 583 2.54 -10.86 -12.61
C GLN A 583 1.74 -11.65 -11.54
N ASN A 584 1.16 -11.00 -10.53
CA ASN A 584 0.26 -11.63 -9.56
C ASN A 584 -0.95 -10.74 -9.17
N SER A 585 -1.20 -9.66 -9.89
CA SER A 585 -2.28 -8.75 -9.54
C SER A 585 -3.55 -9.17 -10.26
N GLN A 586 -4.62 -9.50 -9.54
CA GLN A 586 -5.98 -9.58 -10.10
C GLN A 586 -6.48 -8.16 -10.52
N LEU A 587 -5.58 -7.19 -10.70
CA LEU A 587 -5.91 -5.80 -10.97
C LEU A 587 -6.17 -5.61 -12.45
N LYS A 588 -7.37 -5.11 -12.79
CA LYS A 588 -7.77 -4.86 -14.17
C LYS A 588 -6.88 -3.83 -14.87
N CYS A 589 -6.39 -2.85 -14.12
CA CYS A 589 -5.57 -1.72 -14.61
C CYS A 589 -4.13 -2.12 -14.98
N VAL A 590 -3.61 -3.24 -14.45
CA VAL A 590 -2.21 -3.66 -14.69
C VAL A 590 -2.19 -4.95 -15.49
N ASN A 591 -2.04 -4.81 -16.81
CA ASN A 591 -1.93 -5.91 -17.76
C ASN A 591 -0.78 -5.63 -18.74
N ARG A 592 -0.47 -6.61 -19.61
CA ARG A 592 0.64 -6.45 -20.57
C ARG A 592 0.47 -5.22 -21.47
N ASN A 593 -0.76 -4.91 -21.88
CA ASN A 593 -1.02 -3.76 -22.74
C ASN A 593 -0.81 -2.46 -21.96
N SER A 594 -1.28 -2.36 -20.71
CA SER A 594 -1.09 -1.11 -19.95
C SER A 594 0.37 -0.78 -19.67
N VAL A 595 1.26 -1.78 -19.60
CA VAL A 595 2.71 -1.57 -19.53
C VAL A 595 3.31 -1.12 -20.86
N LEU A 596 2.87 -1.71 -21.98
CA LEU A 596 3.28 -1.24 -23.31
C LEU A 596 2.81 0.20 -23.54
N ASP A 597 1.59 0.52 -23.12
CA ASP A 597 1.04 1.87 -23.18
C ASP A 597 1.81 2.83 -22.25
N PHE A 598 2.17 2.38 -21.05
CA PHE A 598 3.03 3.15 -20.15
C PHE A 598 4.39 3.45 -20.78
N ARG A 599 5.00 2.45 -21.42
CA ARG A 599 6.28 2.61 -22.12
C ARG A 599 6.16 3.55 -23.33
N SER A 600 5.09 3.42 -24.12
CA SER A 600 4.90 4.21 -25.34
C SER A 600 4.75 5.72 -25.05
N ARG A 601 4.27 6.08 -23.86
CA ARG A 601 4.18 7.49 -23.40
C ARG A 601 5.53 8.18 -23.21
N PHE A 602 6.62 7.44 -23.04
CA PHE A 602 7.96 8.04 -23.03
C PHE A 602 8.47 8.44 -24.41
N LYS A 603 7.75 8.06 -25.49
CA LYS A 603 8.07 8.45 -26.87
C LYS A 603 9.53 8.16 -27.23
N LEU A 604 9.98 6.94 -26.96
CA LEU A 604 11.37 6.51 -27.20
C LEU A 604 11.71 6.36 -28.69
N ASP A 605 10.70 6.35 -29.54
CA ASP A 605 10.75 6.21 -31.00
C ASP A 605 11.15 7.50 -31.74
N ILE A 606 11.01 8.67 -31.10
CA ILE A 606 11.29 9.99 -31.71
C ILE A 606 12.56 10.63 -31.13
N CYS A 607 13.20 11.56 -31.85
CA CYS A 607 14.41 12.24 -31.35
C CYS A 607 14.08 13.44 -30.44
N ASN A 608 15.07 14.00 -29.74
CA ASN A 608 14.84 15.14 -28.82
C ASN A 608 14.24 16.37 -29.53
N LYS A 609 14.64 16.66 -30.78
CA LYS A 609 14.09 17.80 -31.53
C LYS A 609 12.61 17.64 -31.85
N GLU A 610 12.15 16.40 -32.02
CA GLU A 610 10.74 16.08 -32.28
C GLU A 610 9.93 16.06 -30.98
N ILE A 611 10.57 15.72 -29.86
CA ILE A 611 9.96 15.76 -28.52
C ILE A 611 9.49 17.19 -28.21
N ASP A 612 10.29 18.21 -28.49
CA ASP A 612 9.90 19.60 -28.22
C ASP A 612 8.57 19.96 -28.88
N LYS A 613 8.42 19.61 -30.17
CA LYS A 613 7.16 19.80 -30.93
C LYS A 613 6.02 18.97 -30.36
N TYR A 614 6.29 17.72 -30.00
CA TYR A 614 5.31 16.83 -29.39
C TYR A 614 4.79 17.42 -28.06
N ILE A 615 5.68 17.91 -27.20
CA ILE A 615 5.32 18.47 -25.90
C ILE A 615 4.51 19.75 -26.05
N ILE A 616 4.89 20.65 -26.95
CA ILE A 616 4.08 21.84 -27.25
C ILE A 616 2.65 21.43 -27.65
N SER A 617 2.52 20.48 -28.59
CA SER A 617 1.21 19.99 -29.03
C SER A 617 0.42 19.32 -27.90
N LEU A 618 1.10 18.62 -26.98
CA LEU A 618 0.48 17.93 -25.86
C LEU A 618 -0.10 18.92 -24.83
N VAL A 619 0.64 19.99 -24.55
CA VAL A 619 0.19 21.08 -23.67
C VAL A 619 -0.98 21.84 -24.30
N ASP A 620 -0.90 22.14 -25.60
CA ASP A 620 -1.99 22.81 -26.31
C ASP A 620 -3.25 21.93 -26.35
N LEU A 621 -3.10 20.61 -26.48
CA LEU A 621 -4.22 19.65 -26.38
C LEU A 621 -4.84 19.60 -24.98
N ALA A 622 -4.04 19.69 -23.92
CA ALA A 622 -4.56 19.77 -22.55
C ALA A 622 -5.37 21.06 -22.33
N TYR A 623 -4.77 22.20 -22.68
CA TYR A 623 -5.34 23.52 -22.49
C TYR A 623 -6.65 23.71 -23.26
N ASN A 624 -6.70 23.29 -24.53
CA ASN A 624 -7.87 23.42 -25.38
C ASN A 624 -8.92 22.32 -25.16
N SER A 625 -8.68 21.39 -24.22
CA SER A 625 -9.60 20.26 -24.02
C SER A 625 -10.88 20.71 -23.32
N ARG A 626 -12.01 20.60 -24.02
CA ARG A 626 -13.34 20.75 -23.42
C ARG A 626 -13.71 19.59 -22.48
N SER A 627 -12.99 18.47 -22.55
CA SER A 627 -13.32 17.25 -21.80
C SER A 627 -13.17 17.40 -20.28
N THR A 628 -12.22 18.22 -19.82
CA THR A 628 -12.01 18.52 -18.40
C THR A 628 -13.20 19.28 -17.81
N GLY A 629 -13.64 20.34 -18.50
CA GLY A 629 -14.83 21.10 -18.12
C GLY A 629 -16.10 20.25 -18.13
N ILE A 630 -16.32 19.43 -19.16
CA ILE A 630 -17.45 18.50 -19.22
C ILE A 630 -17.43 17.51 -18.05
N TYR A 631 -16.24 17.00 -17.70
CA TYR A 631 -16.09 16.08 -16.59
C TYR A 631 -16.36 16.74 -15.23
N ASP A 632 -15.88 17.97 -15.02
CA ASP A 632 -16.23 18.75 -13.83
C ASP A 632 -17.75 18.98 -13.74
N HIS A 633 -18.44 19.28 -14.85
CA HIS A 633 -19.90 19.40 -14.86
C HIS A 633 -20.58 18.06 -14.55
N PHE A 634 -20.10 16.95 -15.11
CA PHE A 634 -20.62 15.62 -14.80
C PHE A 634 -20.48 15.30 -13.29
N GLN A 635 -19.34 15.63 -12.71
CA GLN A 635 -19.05 15.46 -11.29
C GLN A 635 -19.87 16.42 -10.42
N TYR A 636 -20.13 17.64 -10.88
CA TYR A 636 -21.06 18.57 -10.25
C TYR A 636 -22.48 17.99 -10.19
N PHE A 637 -23.01 17.50 -11.31
CA PHE A 637 -24.37 16.93 -11.36
C PHE A 637 -24.49 15.61 -10.60
N SER A 638 -23.46 14.77 -10.63
CA SER A 638 -23.50 13.43 -10.02
C SER A 638 -23.19 13.45 -8.53
N ASN A 639 -22.21 14.27 -8.12
CA ASN A 639 -21.61 14.23 -6.79
C ASN A 639 -21.54 15.60 -6.10
N GLY A 640 -21.98 16.68 -6.76
CA GLY A 640 -22.01 18.03 -6.19
C GLY A 640 -20.67 18.77 -6.21
N TYR A 641 -19.66 18.29 -6.95
CA TYR A 641 -18.36 18.96 -7.03
C TYR A 641 -18.36 20.16 -7.99
N LEU A 642 -18.39 21.37 -7.44
CA LEU A 642 -18.13 22.66 -8.10
C LEU A 642 -16.71 22.78 -8.68
#